data_AF-Q4DBE7-F1
#
_entry.id   AF-Q4DBE7-F1
#
_cell.length_a   1.000
_cell.length_b   1.000
_cell.length_c   1.000
_cell.angle_alpha   90.00
_cell.angle_beta   90.00
_cell.angle_gamma   90.00
#
_symmetry.space_group_name_H-M   'P 1'
#
loop_
_entity.id
_entity.type
_entity.pdbx_description
1 polymer ?
#
loop_
_entity_poly.entity_id
_entity_poly.type
_entity_poly.pdbx_seq_one_letter_code
_entity_poly.pdbx_strand_id
1 'polypeptide(L)'
;MLSRVAAVMAPRTHNRRRVTGSIGRRREGGESEPQRANMSRRVFNSAVLLLLVMMCCGSGEATATDNGGSTPRTSPEKHFVWRDKNGEETVSSLHVPSLVEVDGDVFAVAEAQCTEASKSGFTGIASELLEWTDKESKELDTNKLKTQVLEECPAGNNSCASQTGAQEASASQSRTKVRVSRPTTVVNGSRIYMVAGNYSFEVTGTAGNTAAAAKWGLLGAVGRVTNDGSSGKKIYWTDAFVISLTDFETKHESLTRLIGGGGSGVKMKDGTIVFPVEGTKKDGNAVSLIIYIATEDGNLSKGMTDGGCSDPSVVEWREGKLMMMTACDDGRRRVYESGDKGGSWTEALGTLSRVWGNKHKGNEKGVGSGFSTATIDNRDVMLITLPVYSNRRGNGKGELHLWLTDNTHIADIGPVSGNDDVTASSLLYKSAGSGDNNNEKLVALYEKRGDGKPSLGMVSVRLTAQLKRVKEVLATWKEVDDRVSKLCPSTAARNPSTGNDCSAGKTTDGLVGFLSKNFSGNTWSDEYLGVNATVKKGTNGGATGYADGVTFRGAWAEWPVGSQGENQLYYFANHNFTLVATLSVHDEPKGDTPIPLMGATMNDKNTVLLGLSYNKEKKWQVLCGGKTTKELRSNSEPGTTHQVAIVLRNGEQGSAYVDGQRVGDASCELKNADSKGISHFYIGGDGGSAGRKEDVPVTATNVLLYNRPLDDNEIRVLNANKISIPKLTDLKTVAAGATGVGTARHFGANGDGSAVCGGGLLPLFLLLGLWGIAAS
;
A
#
# COMPACT_ATOMS: atom_id res chain seq x y z
N MET A 1 14.78 11.24 -25.63
CA MET A 1 15.11 10.00 -26.35
C MET A 1 14.87 8.84 -25.38
N LEU A 2 13.88 7.99 -25.67
CA LEU A 2 13.45 6.91 -24.78
C LEU A 2 14.49 5.78 -24.80
N SER A 3 15.35 5.74 -23.78
CA SER A 3 16.34 4.68 -23.58
C SER A 3 15.63 3.39 -23.17
N ARG A 4 15.52 2.44 -24.11
CA ARG A 4 15.01 1.09 -23.85
C ARG A 4 15.95 0.36 -22.89
N VAL A 5 15.50 0.17 -21.66
CA VAL A 5 16.13 -0.66 -20.64
C VAL A 5 15.92 -2.12 -21.02
N ALA A 6 16.93 -2.74 -21.65
CA ALA A 6 16.98 -4.18 -21.82
C ALA A 6 17.44 -4.81 -20.49
N ALA A 7 16.57 -5.62 -19.89
CA ALA A 7 16.88 -6.39 -18.70
C ALA A 7 18.00 -7.40 -19.01
N VAL A 8 19.20 -7.13 -18.48
CA VAL A 8 20.34 -8.05 -18.54
C VAL A 8 20.14 -9.09 -17.45
N MET A 9 19.68 -10.29 -17.81
CA MET A 9 19.72 -11.45 -16.92
C MET A 9 21.18 -11.85 -16.70
N ALA A 10 21.70 -11.61 -15.49
CA ALA A 10 23.01 -12.06 -15.06
C ALA A 10 23.05 -13.60 -14.91
N PRO A 11 24.08 -14.30 -15.45
CA PRO A 11 24.14 -15.74 -15.46
C PRO A 11 24.64 -16.30 -14.13
N ARG A 12 23.81 -17.13 -13.49
CA ARG A 12 24.18 -17.92 -12.31
C ARG A 12 25.26 -18.95 -12.68
N THR A 13 26.47 -18.70 -12.20
CA THR A 13 27.57 -19.67 -12.20
C THR A 13 27.38 -20.63 -11.01
N HIS A 14 26.94 -21.87 -11.26
CA HIS A 14 27.40 -22.99 -10.46
C HIS A 14 27.46 -24.29 -11.27
N ASN A 15 28.63 -24.92 -11.14
CA ASN A 15 29.22 -25.96 -11.94
C ASN A 15 28.65 -27.37 -11.71
N ARG A 16 28.64 -28.14 -12.81
CA ARG A 16 28.93 -29.59 -12.95
C ARG A 16 27.91 -30.63 -12.44
N ARG A 17 27.24 -31.29 -13.39
CA ARG A 17 27.48 -32.71 -13.75
C ARG A 17 26.85 -33.06 -15.12
N ARG A 18 27.68 -33.69 -15.96
CA ARG A 18 27.41 -34.22 -17.32
C ARG A 18 26.28 -35.24 -17.34
N VAL A 19 25.38 -35.14 -18.33
CA VAL A 19 24.89 -36.22 -19.24
C VAL A 19 24.31 -35.50 -20.50
N THR A 20 25.10 -35.20 -21.54
CA THR A 20 25.06 -35.81 -22.90
C THR A 20 23.76 -36.57 -23.21
N GLY A 21 22.90 -36.24 -24.17
CA GLY A 21 22.88 -35.24 -25.22
C GLY A 21 21.73 -35.58 -26.20
N SER A 22 21.30 -34.64 -27.03
CA SER A 22 20.77 -34.88 -28.38
C SER A 22 20.59 -33.57 -29.12
N ILE A 23 20.93 -33.60 -30.40
CA ILE A 23 21.17 -32.51 -31.34
C ILE A 23 19.89 -32.25 -32.13
N GLY A 24 19.51 -30.98 -32.31
CA GLY A 24 18.29 -30.61 -33.06
C GLY A 24 18.25 -29.16 -33.53
N ARG A 25 19.09 -28.85 -34.52
CA ARG A 25 18.95 -27.83 -35.58
C ARG A 25 18.37 -26.42 -35.27
N ARG A 26 19.32 -25.50 -35.21
CA ARG A 26 19.34 -24.11 -35.72
C ARG A 26 18.38 -23.82 -36.90
N ARG A 27 17.54 -22.79 -36.75
CA ARG A 27 17.07 -21.90 -37.83
C ARG A 27 17.04 -20.47 -37.29
N GLU A 28 18.04 -19.70 -37.73
CA GLU A 28 18.06 -18.23 -37.67
C GLU A 28 17.12 -17.67 -38.77
N GLY A 29 16.49 -16.54 -38.47
CA GLY A 29 15.61 -15.77 -39.37
C GLY A 29 14.58 -15.06 -38.49
N GLY A 30 14.80 -13.83 -38.05
CA GLY A 30 15.08 -12.66 -38.88
C GLY A 30 13.82 -11.79 -38.79
N GLU A 31 13.65 -11.11 -37.65
CA GLU A 31 12.51 -10.26 -37.34
C GLU A 31 12.53 -9.01 -38.24
N SER A 32 11.73 -9.04 -39.30
CA SER A 32 11.38 -7.86 -40.07
C SER A 32 10.29 -7.08 -39.34
N GLU A 33 10.63 -5.88 -38.92
CA GLU A 33 9.76 -4.88 -38.29
C GLU A 33 8.50 -4.64 -39.15
N PRO A 34 7.28 -4.75 -38.58
CA PRO A 34 6.05 -4.55 -39.36
C PRO A 34 5.90 -3.09 -39.77
N GLN A 35 5.78 -2.88 -41.07
CA GLN A 35 5.53 -1.59 -41.70
C GLN A 35 4.22 -0.97 -41.16
N ARG A 36 4.32 0.21 -40.53
CA ARG A 36 3.19 1.00 -40.02
C ARG A 36 2.10 1.14 -41.10
N ALA A 37 0.89 0.68 -40.80
CA ALA A 37 -0.26 0.94 -41.65
C ALA A 37 -0.58 2.44 -41.65
N ASN A 38 -0.59 3.02 -42.85
CA ASN A 38 -1.00 4.40 -43.12
C ASN A 38 -2.38 4.67 -42.51
N MET A 39 -2.42 5.58 -41.54
CA MET A 39 -3.65 6.06 -40.91
C MET A 39 -4.50 6.79 -41.95
N SER A 40 -5.53 6.13 -42.47
CA SER A 40 -6.59 6.81 -43.21
C SER A 40 -7.41 7.64 -42.23
N ARG A 41 -7.33 8.96 -42.36
CA ARG A 41 -8.24 9.92 -41.71
C ARG A 41 -9.68 9.58 -42.12
N ARG A 42 -10.41 8.85 -41.29
CA ARG A 42 -11.87 8.82 -41.35
C ARG A 42 -12.42 9.49 -40.11
N VAL A 43 -13.07 10.61 -40.36
CA VAL A 43 -13.83 11.44 -39.43
C VAL A 43 -15.02 10.59 -38.98
N PHE A 44 -14.92 9.94 -37.82
CA PHE A 44 -16.08 9.32 -37.18
C PHE A 44 -16.67 10.31 -36.19
N ASN A 45 -17.63 11.09 -36.68
CA ASN A 45 -18.61 11.76 -35.84
C ASN A 45 -19.52 10.71 -35.20
N SER A 46 -19.65 10.79 -33.88
CA SER A 46 -20.83 10.51 -33.05
C SER A 46 -21.92 9.59 -33.65
N ALA A 47 -22.01 8.34 -33.15
CA ALA A 47 -23.27 7.63 -32.86
C ALA A 47 -23.00 6.14 -32.51
N VAL A 48 -22.42 5.85 -31.34
CA VAL A 48 -22.45 4.48 -30.75
C VAL A 48 -22.72 4.63 -29.25
N LEU A 49 -23.94 5.05 -28.93
CA LEU A 49 -24.42 5.18 -27.54
C LEU A 49 -25.93 4.89 -27.53
N LEU A 50 -26.37 3.75 -28.07
CA LEU A 50 -27.80 3.41 -28.21
C LEU A 50 -28.08 1.90 -28.25
N LEU A 51 -27.57 1.11 -27.29
CA LEU A 51 -27.98 -0.30 -27.13
C LEU A 51 -28.48 -0.68 -25.72
N LEU A 52 -28.94 0.28 -24.92
CA LEU A 52 -29.64 -0.01 -23.64
C LEU A 52 -31.00 0.69 -23.46
N VAL A 53 -31.67 1.12 -24.55
CA VAL A 53 -33.02 1.73 -24.48
C VAL A 53 -34.06 0.98 -25.34
N MET A 54 -34.01 -0.35 -25.37
CA MET A 54 -35.04 -1.18 -26.02
C MET A 54 -35.57 -2.29 -25.10
N MET A 55 -35.77 -1.97 -23.82
CA MET A 55 -36.64 -2.76 -22.92
C MET A 55 -37.55 -1.84 -22.11
N CYS A 56 -38.32 -1.02 -22.82
CA CYS A 56 -39.53 -0.38 -22.31
C CYS A 56 -40.55 -0.45 -23.45
N CYS A 57 -41.76 -0.91 -23.14
CA CYS A 57 -42.93 -1.07 -24.04
C CYS A 57 -42.99 -2.40 -24.81
N GLY A 58 -43.80 -3.32 -24.29
CA GLY A 58 -44.17 -4.54 -24.98
C GLY A 58 -45.04 -5.46 -24.13
N SER A 59 -46.13 -4.95 -23.54
CA SER A 59 -47.23 -5.77 -23.08
C SER A 59 -47.91 -6.37 -24.31
N GLY A 60 -47.70 -7.65 -24.57
CA GLY A 60 -48.33 -8.37 -25.69
C GLY A 60 -48.23 -9.86 -25.45
N GLU A 61 -49.39 -10.47 -25.20
CA GLU A 61 -49.58 -11.89 -24.94
C GLU A 61 -48.86 -12.80 -25.94
N ALA A 62 -48.28 -13.85 -25.36
CA ALA A 62 -47.55 -14.89 -26.04
C ALA A 62 -48.43 -15.67 -27.02
N THR A 63 -48.04 -15.64 -28.30
CA THR A 63 -48.27 -16.78 -29.21
C THR A 63 -46.91 -17.24 -29.72
N ALA A 64 -46.50 -18.39 -29.21
CA ALA A 64 -45.27 -19.07 -29.61
C ALA A 64 -45.39 -19.49 -31.07
N THR A 65 -44.62 -18.85 -31.94
CA THR A 65 -44.22 -19.45 -33.22
C THR A 65 -42.71 -19.40 -33.31
N ASP A 66 -42.18 -20.60 -33.10
CA ASP A 66 -40.81 -21.05 -33.26
C ASP A 66 -40.33 -20.77 -34.70
N ASN A 67 -39.12 -20.22 -34.83
CA ASN A 67 -38.18 -20.33 -35.96
C ASN A 67 -37.22 -19.13 -35.99
N GLY A 68 -36.00 -19.31 -35.48
CA GLY A 68 -34.96 -18.29 -35.65
C GLY A 68 -33.71 -18.52 -34.83
N GLY A 69 -32.90 -19.50 -35.24
CA GLY A 69 -31.50 -19.74 -34.87
C GLY A 69 -30.89 -18.88 -33.76
N SER A 70 -31.11 -19.28 -32.51
CA SER A 70 -30.26 -18.85 -31.40
C SER A 70 -29.11 -19.85 -31.25
N THR A 71 -27.89 -19.34 -31.44
CA THR A 71 -26.64 -19.98 -30.99
C THR A 71 -26.85 -20.65 -29.63
N PRO A 72 -26.40 -21.90 -29.43
CA PRO A 72 -26.68 -22.66 -28.22
C PRO A 72 -25.95 -22.01 -27.06
N ARG A 73 -26.62 -21.06 -26.42
CA ARG A 73 -26.32 -20.66 -25.05
C ARG A 73 -26.66 -21.91 -24.26
N THR A 74 -25.67 -22.77 -24.04
CA THR A 74 -25.76 -23.95 -23.18
C THR A 74 -26.57 -23.54 -21.96
N SER A 75 -27.78 -24.08 -21.87
CA SER A 75 -28.67 -23.88 -20.74
C SER A 75 -27.82 -24.17 -19.50
N PRO A 76 -27.64 -23.22 -18.57
CA PRO A 76 -26.71 -23.44 -17.48
C PRO A 76 -27.17 -24.69 -16.73
N GLU A 77 -26.31 -25.71 -16.68
CA GLU A 77 -26.60 -27.03 -16.08
C GLU A 77 -27.20 -26.90 -14.67
N LYS A 78 -26.93 -25.78 -14.01
CA LYS A 78 -27.36 -25.40 -12.67
C LYS A 78 -27.98 -24.01 -12.71
N HIS A 79 -29.17 -23.85 -12.14
CA HIS A 79 -29.81 -22.54 -11.98
C HIS A 79 -29.72 -22.11 -10.53
N PHE A 80 -29.41 -20.84 -10.30
CA PHE A 80 -29.30 -20.28 -8.96
C PHE A 80 -30.35 -19.20 -8.76
N VAL A 81 -31.02 -19.23 -7.61
CA VAL A 81 -32.04 -18.24 -7.26
C VAL A 81 -31.70 -17.62 -5.92
N TRP A 82 -31.74 -16.29 -5.87
CA TRP A 82 -31.63 -15.55 -4.62
C TRP A 82 -33.00 -15.53 -3.93
N ARG A 83 -33.02 -15.85 -2.65
CA ARG A 83 -34.18 -15.61 -1.78
C ARG A 83 -33.79 -14.83 -0.55
N ASP A 84 -34.80 -14.29 0.13
CA ASP A 84 -34.58 -13.67 1.43
C ASP A 84 -34.34 -14.74 2.50
N LYS A 85 -33.54 -14.36 3.51
CA LYS A 85 -33.39 -15.12 4.74
C LYS A 85 -34.74 -15.25 5.45
N ASN A 86 -35.12 -16.45 5.85
CA ASN A 86 -36.37 -16.71 6.57
C ASN A 86 -36.26 -16.35 8.06
N GLY A 87 -37.38 -16.39 8.78
CA GLY A 87 -37.44 -16.04 10.21
C GLY A 87 -36.67 -17.00 11.14
N GLU A 88 -36.56 -18.27 10.75
CA GLU A 88 -35.82 -19.30 11.51
C GLU A 88 -34.31 -19.28 11.29
N GLU A 89 -33.88 -18.64 10.21
CA GLU A 89 -32.47 -18.48 9.85
C GLU A 89 -31.90 -17.25 10.55
N THR A 90 -30.73 -17.33 11.16
CA THR A 90 -30.10 -16.20 11.86
C THR A 90 -28.72 -15.91 11.28
N VAL A 91 -28.33 -14.64 11.30
CA VAL A 91 -26.97 -14.22 10.93
C VAL A 91 -26.09 -14.27 12.17
N SER A 92 -25.10 -15.16 12.18
CA SER A 92 -24.21 -15.36 13.33
C SER A 92 -23.00 -14.42 13.33
N SER A 93 -22.50 -14.07 12.15
CA SER A 93 -21.34 -13.19 11.97
C SER A 93 -21.30 -12.60 10.56
N LEU A 94 -20.54 -11.52 10.41
CA LEU A 94 -20.33 -10.81 9.16
C LEU A 94 -18.85 -10.80 8.79
N HIS A 95 -18.56 -10.96 7.50
CA HIS A 95 -17.21 -11.01 6.96
C HIS A 95 -17.13 -10.29 5.61
N VAL A 96 -15.90 -10.07 5.16
CA VAL A 96 -15.49 -9.50 3.88
C VAL A 96 -16.25 -8.22 3.55
N PRO A 97 -15.97 -7.11 4.26
CA PRO A 97 -16.68 -5.86 4.13
C PRO A 97 -16.48 -5.28 2.74
N SER A 98 -17.55 -4.71 2.20
CA SER A 98 -17.54 -3.99 0.95
C SER A 98 -18.45 -2.77 1.07
N LEU A 99 -18.06 -1.68 0.42
CA LEU A 99 -18.82 -0.43 0.40
C LEU A 99 -19.15 -0.07 -1.05
N VAL A 100 -20.42 0.25 -1.30
CA VAL A 100 -20.90 0.67 -2.62
C VAL A 100 -21.67 1.98 -2.51
N GLU A 101 -21.40 2.90 -3.43
CA GLU A 101 -22.20 4.10 -3.63
C GLU A 101 -23.08 3.93 -4.87
N VAL A 102 -24.41 3.99 -4.70
CA VAL A 102 -25.38 3.90 -5.80
C VAL A 102 -26.38 5.03 -5.67
N ASP A 103 -26.56 5.82 -6.73
CA ASP A 103 -27.49 6.95 -6.79
C ASP A 103 -27.36 7.93 -5.60
N GLY A 104 -26.12 8.09 -5.11
CA GLY A 104 -25.76 8.99 -4.01
C GLY A 104 -25.88 8.39 -2.60
N ASP A 105 -26.50 7.23 -2.46
CA ASP A 105 -26.59 6.47 -1.21
C ASP A 105 -25.41 5.52 -1.05
N VAL A 106 -24.99 5.30 0.20
CA VAL A 106 -23.89 4.38 0.51
C VAL A 106 -24.44 3.16 1.25
N PHE A 107 -24.09 1.97 0.78
CA PHE A 107 -24.47 0.71 1.39
C PHE A 107 -23.24 -0.06 1.88
N ALA A 108 -23.38 -0.66 3.05
CA ALA A 108 -22.52 -1.74 3.50
C ALA A 108 -22.99 -3.04 2.85
N VAL A 109 -22.05 -3.86 2.37
CA VAL A 109 -22.27 -5.21 1.85
C VAL A 109 -21.27 -6.14 2.53
N ALA A 110 -21.72 -7.31 2.97
CA ALA A 110 -20.87 -8.28 3.66
C ALA A 110 -21.33 -9.73 3.40
N GLU A 111 -20.38 -10.66 3.48
CA GLU A 111 -20.67 -12.08 3.62
C GLU A 111 -21.30 -12.32 5.00
N ALA A 112 -22.49 -12.92 5.02
CA ALA A 112 -23.19 -13.27 6.25
C ALA A 112 -23.08 -14.77 6.48
N GLN A 113 -22.51 -15.19 7.61
CA GLN A 113 -22.62 -16.58 8.04
C GLN A 113 -23.99 -16.80 8.67
N CYS A 114 -24.71 -17.78 8.16
CA CYS A 114 -26.07 -18.07 8.56
C CYS A 114 -26.16 -19.44 9.22
N THR A 115 -26.98 -19.50 10.26
CA THR A 115 -27.29 -20.72 11.00
C THR A 115 -28.79 -20.97 11.06
N GLU A 116 -29.16 -22.25 11.07
CA GLU A 116 -30.52 -22.74 11.28
C GLU A 116 -30.55 -23.68 12.50
N ALA A 117 -31.75 -24.07 12.95
CA ALA A 117 -31.94 -25.05 14.01
C ALA A 117 -31.18 -26.37 13.78
N SER A 118 -31.03 -26.78 12.51
CA SER A 118 -30.27 -27.97 12.10
C SER A 118 -28.75 -27.85 12.28
N LYS A 119 -28.25 -26.67 12.68
CA LYS A 119 -26.81 -26.31 12.77
C LYS A 119 -26.03 -26.47 11.46
N SER A 120 -26.70 -26.67 10.32
CA SER A 120 -26.05 -26.67 9.03
C SER A 120 -25.67 -25.23 8.64
N GLY A 121 -24.37 -24.93 8.66
CA GLY A 121 -23.86 -23.59 8.34
C GLY A 121 -23.79 -23.32 6.84
N PHE A 122 -24.43 -22.25 6.40
CA PHE A 122 -24.40 -21.71 5.04
C PHE A 122 -24.09 -20.21 5.08
N THR A 123 -24.06 -19.56 3.92
CA THR A 123 -23.73 -18.14 3.83
C THR A 123 -24.73 -17.40 2.96
N GLY A 124 -25.02 -16.16 3.32
CA GLY A 124 -25.75 -15.21 2.48
C GLY A 124 -24.94 -13.94 2.23
N ILE A 125 -25.55 -13.00 1.54
CA ILE A 125 -25.03 -11.64 1.38
C ILE A 125 -25.94 -10.69 2.15
N ALA A 126 -25.37 -10.04 3.17
CA ALA A 126 -26.05 -9.01 3.93
C ALA A 126 -25.78 -7.62 3.35
N SER A 127 -26.77 -6.74 3.44
CA SER A 127 -26.63 -5.33 3.09
C SER A 127 -27.41 -4.41 4.02
N GLU A 128 -26.89 -3.19 4.19
CA GLU A 128 -27.52 -2.11 4.97
C GLU A 128 -27.26 -0.75 4.31
N LEU A 129 -28.28 0.11 4.27
CA LEU A 129 -28.11 1.52 3.94
C LEU A 129 -27.40 2.23 5.10
N LEU A 130 -26.29 2.89 4.82
CA LEU A 130 -25.57 3.69 5.81
C LEU A 130 -26.13 5.11 5.85
N GLU A 131 -26.95 5.38 6.85
CA GLU A 131 -27.49 6.73 7.07
C GLU A 131 -26.43 7.69 7.58
N TRP A 132 -26.45 8.93 7.07
CA TRP A 132 -25.54 10.01 7.46
C TRP A 132 -26.01 10.80 8.71
N THR A 133 -26.28 10.12 9.84
CA THR A 133 -26.60 10.67 11.20
C THR A 133 -25.43 11.28 11.99
N ASP A 134 -25.60 12.03 13.09
CA ASP A 134 -24.47 12.64 13.83
C ASP A 134 -23.50 11.66 14.54
N LYS A 135 -23.80 10.36 14.53
CA LYS A 135 -22.92 9.34 15.13
C LYS A 135 -21.71 9.07 14.23
N GLU A 136 -20.52 9.10 14.83
CA GLU A 136 -19.25 8.82 14.15
C GLU A 136 -19.13 7.35 13.74
N SER A 137 -19.51 6.43 14.62
CA SER A 137 -19.46 4.99 14.39
C SER A 137 -20.79 4.30 14.69
N LYS A 138 -21.07 3.21 13.98
CA LYS A 138 -22.24 2.37 14.15
C LYS A 138 -21.89 0.92 13.84
N GLU A 139 -22.05 0.05 14.83
CA GLU A 139 -22.05 -1.40 14.64
C GLU A 139 -23.36 -1.84 13.97
N LEU A 140 -23.27 -2.69 12.95
CA LEU A 140 -24.42 -3.17 12.20
C LEU A 140 -25.20 -4.19 13.03
N ASP A 141 -26.52 -4.03 13.10
CA ASP A 141 -27.42 -4.91 13.84
C ASP A 141 -27.79 -6.10 12.95
N THR A 142 -27.17 -7.25 13.21
CA THR A 142 -27.36 -8.51 12.46
C THR A 142 -28.83 -8.94 12.33
N ASN A 143 -29.71 -8.50 13.24
CA ASN A 143 -31.15 -8.81 13.19
C ASN A 143 -31.92 -7.93 12.21
N LYS A 144 -31.37 -6.77 11.83
CA LYS A 144 -32.01 -5.78 10.94
C LYS A 144 -31.45 -5.81 9.52
N LEU A 145 -30.33 -6.50 9.31
CA LEU A 145 -29.69 -6.61 8.00
C LEU A 145 -30.58 -7.33 7.00
N LYS A 146 -30.69 -6.75 5.81
CA LYS A 146 -31.27 -7.45 4.68
C LYS A 146 -30.27 -8.50 4.20
N THR A 147 -30.63 -9.77 4.34
CA THR A 147 -29.76 -10.89 3.96
C THR A 147 -30.45 -11.72 2.89
N GLN A 148 -29.79 -11.91 1.75
CA GLN A 148 -30.22 -12.82 0.70
C GLN A 148 -29.33 -14.06 0.67
N VAL A 149 -29.95 -15.22 0.46
CA VAL A 149 -29.33 -16.55 0.44
C VAL A 149 -29.47 -17.10 -0.98
N LEU A 150 -28.42 -17.76 -1.45
CA LEU A 150 -28.41 -18.39 -2.76
C LEU A 150 -28.80 -19.86 -2.65
N GLU A 151 -29.73 -20.30 -3.49
CA GLU A 151 -30.14 -21.70 -3.59
C GLU A 151 -29.83 -22.25 -4.99
N GLU A 152 -29.38 -23.50 -5.04
CA GLU A 152 -29.21 -24.24 -6.30
C GLU A 152 -30.50 -25.00 -6.60
N CYS A 153 -31.06 -24.73 -7.78
CA CYS A 153 -32.32 -25.29 -8.22
C CYS A 153 -32.09 -26.38 -9.26
N PRO A 154 -32.85 -27.49 -9.20
CA PRO A 154 -32.81 -28.50 -10.25
C PRO A 154 -33.14 -27.88 -11.61
N ALA A 155 -32.45 -28.32 -12.66
CA ALA A 155 -32.70 -27.88 -14.02
C ALA A 155 -34.19 -28.08 -14.39
N GLY A 156 -34.86 -27.01 -14.82
CA GLY A 156 -36.28 -27.01 -15.18
C GLY A 156 -37.28 -26.64 -14.07
N ASN A 157 -36.85 -26.50 -12.81
CA ASN A 157 -37.72 -26.04 -11.72
C ASN A 157 -37.31 -24.63 -11.23
N ASN A 158 -37.79 -23.60 -11.92
CA ASN A 158 -37.54 -22.20 -11.56
C ASN A 158 -38.27 -21.77 -10.25
N SER A 159 -39.25 -22.55 -9.79
CA SER A 159 -40.05 -22.25 -8.59
C SER A 159 -39.49 -22.82 -7.28
N CYS A 160 -38.24 -23.28 -7.28
CA CYS A 160 -37.54 -23.78 -6.10
C CYS A 160 -37.60 -22.80 -4.89
N ALA A 161 -37.47 -21.50 -5.14
CA ALA A 161 -37.43 -20.48 -4.08
C ALA A 161 -38.79 -20.19 -3.44
N SER A 162 -39.91 -20.54 -4.10
CA SER A 162 -41.26 -20.10 -3.70
C SER A 162 -42.06 -21.13 -2.88
N GLN A 163 -41.42 -22.16 -2.30
CA GLN A 163 -42.12 -23.06 -1.38
C GLN A 163 -42.28 -22.43 0.02
N THR A 164 -43.04 -21.34 0.09
CA THR A 164 -43.54 -20.76 1.34
C THR A 164 -44.63 -21.65 1.93
N GLY A 165 -44.35 -22.29 3.07
CA GLY A 165 -45.35 -22.68 4.06
C GLY A 165 -46.16 -23.97 3.79
N ALA A 166 -46.15 -24.86 4.78
CA ALA A 166 -47.08 -25.97 5.02
C ALA A 166 -46.94 -27.27 4.22
N GLN A 167 -46.06 -27.37 3.22
CA GLN A 167 -45.70 -28.68 2.63
C GLN A 167 -44.32 -29.19 3.11
N GLU A 168 -43.92 -28.79 4.32
CA GLU A 168 -42.58 -29.04 4.86
C GLU A 168 -42.39 -30.41 5.55
N ALA A 169 -43.43 -31.22 5.74
CA ALA A 169 -43.29 -32.46 6.51
C ALA A 169 -42.99 -33.73 5.66
N SER A 170 -43.16 -33.71 4.34
CA SER A 170 -43.15 -34.96 3.55
C SER A 170 -42.09 -35.06 2.45
N ALA A 171 -41.37 -33.98 2.14
CA ALA A 171 -40.32 -34.01 1.14
C ALA A 171 -38.96 -33.93 1.83
N SER A 172 -38.49 -35.08 2.30
CA SER A 172 -37.08 -35.37 2.62
C SER A 172 -36.18 -35.30 1.36
N GLN A 173 -36.44 -34.35 0.47
CA GLN A 173 -35.58 -34.03 -0.67
C GLN A 173 -34.35 -33.32 -0.10
N SER A 174 -33.17 -33.89 -0.33
CA SER A 174 -31.89 -33.28 -0.04
C SER A 174 -31.84 -31.88 -0.67
N ARG A 175 -31.96 -30.82 0.15
CA ARG A 175 -31.76 -29.46 -0.33
C ARG A 175 -30.25 -29.26 -0.56
N THR A 176 -29.88 -28.84 -1.76
CA THR A 176 -28.50 -28.42 -2.06
C THR A 176 -28.31 -27.01 -1.53
N LYS A 177 -27.45 -26.84 -0.53
CA LYS A 177 -27.10 -25.52 0.00
C LYS A 177 -25.90 -24.97 -0.77
N VAL A 178 -25.87 -23.65 -0.91
CA VAL A 178 -24.78 -22.94 -1.58
C VAL A 178 -24.08 -22.03 -0.58
N ARG A 179 -22.75 -22.12 -0.53
CA ARG A 179 -21.91 -21.10 0.10
C ARG A 179 -21.47 -20.09 -0.96
N VAL A 180 -21.62 -18.82 -0.63
CA VAL A 180 -21.16 -17.66 -1.38
C VAL A 180 -20.11 -16.99 -0.52
N SER A 181 -18.88 -16.87 -1.03
CA SER A 181 -17.77 -16.35 -0.23
C SER A 181 -16.98 -15.26 -0.94
N ARG A 182 -16.40 -14.35 -0.15
CA ARG A 182 -15.59 -13.21 -0.61
C ARG A 182 -16.30 -12.35 -1.67
N PRO A 183 -17.47 -11.78 -1.36
CA PRO A 183 -18.15 -10.86 -2.24
C PRO A 183 -17.23 -9.68 -2.58
N THR A 184 -17.04 -9.47 -3.88
CA THR A 184 -16.24 -8.38 -4.43
C THR A 184 -17.16 -7.55 -5.30
N THR A 185 -17.43 -6.30 -4.93
CA THR A 185 -18.47 -5.49 -5.58
C THR A 185 -17.91 -4.32 -6.38
N VAL A 186 -18.60 -3.96 -7.47
CA VAL A 186 -18.32 -2.74 -8.26
C VAL A 186 -19.63 -2.13 -8.72
N VAL A 187 -19.74 -0.80 -8.62
CA VAL A 187 -20.89 -0.05 -9.12
C VAL A 187 -20.62 0.44 -10.54
N ASN A 188 -21.60 0.26 -11.43
CA ASN A 188 -21.63 0.92 -12.73
C ASN A 188 -23.04 1.42 -13.05
N GLY A 189 -23.21 2.75 -12.98
CA GLY A 189 -24.52 3.38 -13.07
C GLY A 189 -25.36 3.01 -11.84
N SER A 190 -26.61 2.59 -12.06
CA SER A 190 -27.53 2.14 -11.02
C SER A 190 -27.44 0.63 -10.71
N ARG A 191 -26.47 -0.07 -11.31
CA ARG A 191 -26.25 -1.52 -11.11
C ARG A 191 -25.02 -1.77 -10.27
N ILE A 192 -25.14 -2.75 -9.38
CA ILE A 192 -24.04 -3.31 -8.60
C ILE A 192 -23.70 -4.65 -9.21
N TYR A 193 -22.45 -4.86 -9.58
CA TYR A 193 -21.94 -6.14 -10.03
C TYR A 193 -21.15 -6.77 -8.89
N MET A 194 -21.31 -8.07 -8.68
CA MET A 194 -20.60 -8.83 -7.66
C MET A 194 -19.95 -10.06 -8.26
N VAL A 195 -18.69 -10.29 -7.90
CA VAL A 195 -17.99 -11.57 -8.10
C VAL A 195 -17.75 -12.20 -6.73
N ALA A 196 -18.05 -13.48 -6.60
CA ALA A 196 -17.87 -14.25 -5.36
C ALA A 196 -17.47 -15.70 -5.67
N GLY A 197 -16.94 -16.43 -4.70
CA GLY A 197 -16.80 -17.88 -4.80
C GLY A 197 -18.14 -18.56 -4.53
N ASN A 198 -18.40 -19.67 -5.23
CA ASN A 198 -19.52 -20.56 -4.90
C ASN A 198 -19.05 -21.96 -4.49
N TYR A 199 -19.78 -22.57 -3.58
CA TYR A 199 -19.59 -23.97 -3.20
C TYR A 199 -20.93 -24.59 -2.85
N SER A 200 -21.40 -25.50 -3.69
CA SER A 200 -22.66 -26.23 -3.49
C SER A 200 -22.41 -27.58 -2.83
N PHE A 201 -23.28 -27.96 -1.89
CA PHE A 201 -23.22 -29.25 -1.21
C PHE A 201 -24.61 -29.73 -0.82
N GLU A 202 -24.83 -31.04 -0.89
CA GLU A 202 -26.05 -31.67 -0.39
C GLU A 202 -26.00 -31.76 1.14
N VAL A 203 -27.10 -31.39 1.79
CA VAL A 203 -27.24 -31.57 3.25
C VAL A 203 -27.75 -32.97 3.53
N THR A 204 -26.86 -33.87 3.96
CA THR A 204 -27.26 -35.18 4.50
C THR A 204 -27.63 -35.04 5.98
N GLY A 205 -28.75 -35.65 6.40
CA GLY A 205 -29.28 -35.54 7.78
C GLY A 205 -28.36 -36.07 8.89
N THR A 206 -27.28 -36.76 8.54
CA THR A 206 -26.17 -37.08 9.45
C THR A 206 -25.05 -36.08 9.20
N ALA A 207 -24.54 -35.45 10.26
CA ALA A 207 -23.44 -34.47 10.24
C ALA A 207 -22.08 -35.09 9.84
N GLY A 208 -22.06 -35.94 8.82
CA GLY A 208 -20.88 -36.48 8.19
C GLY A 208 -20.29 -35.42 7.29
N ASN A 209 -19.20 -34.78 7.75
CA ASN A 209 -18.39 -33.79 7.04
C ASN A 209 -17.70 -34.33 5.76
N THR A 210 -18.14 -35.45 5.19
CA THR A 210 -17.64 -35.95 3.91
C THR A 210 -18.34 -35.22 2.77
N ALA A 211 -18.28 -33.89 2.80
CA ALA A 211 -18.59 -33.11 1.63
C ALA A 211 -17.58 -33.55 0.56
N ALA A 212 -18.08 -34.19 -0.51
CA ALA A 212 -17.27 -34.54 -1.66
C ALA A 212 -16.44 -33.31 -2.06
N ALA A 213 -15.26 -33.53 -2.67
CA ALA A 213 -14.35 -32.48 -3.10
C ALA A 213 -14.93 -31.60 -4.24
N ALA A 214 -16.14 -31.08 -4.07
CA ALA A 214 -16.75 -30.09 -4.92
C ALA A 214 -15.78 -28.91 -5.02
N LYS A 215 -15.40 -28.58 -6.24
CA LYS A 215 -14.49 -27.47 -6.50
C LYS A 215 -15.27 -26.17 -6.31
N TRP A 216 -14.66 -25.21 -5.62
CA TRP A 216 -15.17 -23.84 -5.60
C TRP A 216 -15.27 -23.33 -7.03
N GLY A 217 -16.46 -22.85 -7.43
CA GLY A 217 -16.65 -22.13 -8.66
C GLY A 217 -16.60 -20.62 -8.44
N LEU A 218 -16.66 -19.87 -9.54
CA LEU A 218 -16.76 -18.42 -9.52
C LEU A 218 -18.19 -18.01 -9.91
N LEU A 219 -18.82 -17.18 -9.07
CA LEU A 219 -20.17 -16.68 -9.23
C LEU A 219 -20.15 -15.21 -9.65
N GLY A 220 -20.92 -14.86 -10.68
CA GLY A 220 -21.30 -13.50 -10.99
C GLY A 220 -22.74 -13.22 -10.55
N ALA A 221 -23.00 -12.02 -10.02
CA ALA A 221 -24.33 -11.58 -9.66
C ALA A 221 -24.56 -10.08 -9.93
N VAL A 222 -25.83 -9.70 -10.12
CA VAL A 222 -26.24 -8.31 -10.35
C VAL A 222 -27.25 -7.88 -9.30
N GLY A 223 -26.93 -6.78 -8.63
CA GLY A 223 -27.73 -6.12 -7.61
C GLY A 223 -28.30 -4.80 -8.12
N ARG A 224 -29.49 -4.45 -7.63
CA ARG A 224 -30.14 -3.15 -7.84
C ARG A 224 -30.67 -2.61 -6.52
N VAL A 225 -30.61 -1.29 -6.36
CA VAL A 225 -31.26 -0.64 -5.22
C VAL A 225 -32.75 -0.50 -5.53
N THR A 226 -33.60 -0.98 -4.63
CA THR A 226 -35.04 -0.76 -4.68
C THR A 226 -35.49 -0.10 -3.39
N ASN A 227 -36.57 0.68 -3.46
CA ASN A 227 -37.22 1.23 -2.28
C ASN A 227 -38.47 0.41 -1.99
N ASP A 228 -38.47 -0.32 -0.87
CA ASP A 228 -39.61 -1.15 -0.46
C ASP A 228 -40.56 -0.45 0.51
N GLY A 229 -40.59 0.89 0.46
CA GLY A 229 -41.51 1.71 1.22
C GLY A 229 -41.13 1.76 2.69
N SER A 230 -41.85 1.00 3.53
CA SER A 230 -41.71 1.07 4.99
C SER A 230 -40.35 0.60 5.50
N SER A 231 -39.63 -0.22 4.73
CA SER A 231 -38.33 -0.73 5.15
C SER A 231 -37.13 -0.12 4.41
N GLY A 232 -37.37 0.95 3.64
CA GLY A 232 -36.35 1.81 3.08
C GLY A 232 -35.68 1.29 1.80
N LYS A 233 -34.55 1.90 1.44
CA LYS A 233 -33.77 1.50 0.28
C LYS A 233 -32.93 0.28 0.61
N LYS A 234 -32.93 -0.72 -0.27
CA LYS A 234 -32.21 -1.99 -0.09
C LYS A 234 -31.65 -2.51 -1.40
N ILE A 235 -30.59 -3.31 -1.31
CA ILE A 235 -30.02 -4.00 -2.46
C ILE A 235 -30.76 -5.33 -2.64
N TYR A 236 -31.25 -5.55 -3.85
CA TYR A 236 -31.81 -6.83 -4.29
C TYR A 236 -30.94 -7.44 -5.37
N TRP A 237 -30.39 -8.61 -5.07
CA TRP A 237 -29.69 -9.48 -6.02
C TRP A 237 -30.72 -10.25 -6.85
N THR A 238 -30.55 -10.23 -8.17
CA THR A 238 -31.53 -10.78 -9.13
C THR A 238 -30.91 -11.85 -10.02
N ASP A 239 -29.78 -11.55 -10.67
CA ASP A 239 -29.06 -12.50 -11.52
C ASP A 239 -27.98 -13.25 -10.71
N ALA A 240 -27.84 -14.56 -10.94
CA ALA A 240 -26.77 -15.40 -10.43
C ALA A 240 -26.33 -16.39 -11.51
N PHE A 241 -25.06 -16.36 -11.89
CA PHE A 241 -24.52 -17.25 -12.90
C PHE A 241 -23.12 -17.74 -12.54
N VAL A 242 -22.84 -19.00 -12.86
CA VAL A 242 -21.50 -19.56 -12.70
C VAL A 242 -20.65 -19.12 -13.88
N ILE A 243 -19.53 -18.49 -13.59
CA ILE A 243 -18.53 -18.11 -14.59
C ILE A 243 -17.67 -19.34 -14.85
N SER A 244 -17.69 -19.85 -16.09
CA SER A 244 -16.96 -21.05 -16.45
C SER A 244 -15.45 -20.84 -16.28
N LEU A 245 -14.82 -21.72 -15.51
CA LEU A 245 -13.38 -21.68 -15.26
C LEU A 245 -12.54 -22.27 -16.39
N THR A 246 -13.11 -23.10 -17.27
CA THR A 246 -12.36 -23.77 -18.35
C THR A 246 -11.62 -22.78 -19.25
N ASP A 247 -12.23 -21.63 -19.54
CA ASP A 247 -11.63 -20.60 -20.39
C ASP A 247 -10.46 -19.87 -19.71
N PHE A 248 -10.40 -19.96 -18.38
CA PHE A 248 -9.35 -19.38 -17.56
C PHE A 248 -8.25 -20.40 -17.22
N GLU A 249 -8.61 -21.64 -16.89
CA GLU A 249 -7.68 -22.74 -16.64
C GLU A 249 -6.84 -23.06 -17.89
N THR A 250 -7.40 -22.92 -19.09
CA THR A 250 -6.65 -23.08 -20.34
C THR A 250 -5.61 -21.98 -20.55
N LYS A 251 -5.89 -20.74 -20.12
CA LYS A 251 -4.91 -19.64 -20.14
C LYS A 251 -3.85 -19.79 -19.05
N HIS A 252 -4.20 -20.42 -17.94
CA HIS A 252 -3.37 -20.62 -16.76
C HIS A 252 -3.44 -22.06 -16.28
N GLU A 253 -2.78 -22.98 -16.99
CA GLU A 253 -2.81 -24.43 -16.69
C GLU A 253 -2.30 -24.76 -15.27
N SER A 254 -1.68 -23.81 -14.58
CA SER A 254 -1.21 -23.93 -13.21
C SER A 254 -2.27 -23.65 -12.13
N LEU A 255 -3.40 -23.02 -12.45
CA LEU A 255 -4.43 -22.67 -11.46
C LEU A 255 -5.43 -23.82 -11.28
N THR A 256 -5.80 -24.10 -10.03
CA THR A 256 -6.76 -25.16 -9.66
C THR A 256 -8.04 -24.60 -9.05
N ARG A 257 -8.08 -23.30 -8.75
CA ARG A 257 -9.21 -22.58 -8.14
C ARG A 257 -9.10 -21.08 -8.43
N LEU A 258 -10.24 -20.41 -8.53
CA LEU A 258 -10.36 -18.96 -8.59
C LEU A 258 -11.56 -18.51 -7.76
N ILE A 259 -11.39 -17.46 -6.95
CA ILE A 259 -12.43 -16.86 -6.10
C ILE A 259 -12.32 -15.33 -6.13
N GLY A 260 -13.38 -14.61 -5.76
CA GLY A 260 -13.30 -13.17 -5.50
C GLY A 260 -12.22 -12.82 -4.47
N GLY A 261 -11.57 -11.66 -4.64
CA GLY A 261 -10.59 -11.14 -3.68
C GLY A 261 -11.24 -10.65 -2.38
N GLY A 262 -12.52 -10.30 -2.43
CA GLY A 262 -13.25 -9.64 -1.36
C GLY A 262 -13.15 -8.12 -1.43
N GLY A 263 -14.12 -7.42 -0.86
CA GLY A 263 -14.12 -5.96 -0.79
C GLY A 263 -14.63 -5.31 -2.07
N SER A 264 -13.87 -4.35 -2.59
CA SER A 264 -14.30 -3.53 -3.72
C SER A 264 -13.40 -3.76 -4.93
N GLY A 265 -14.02 -3.83 -6.11
CA GLY A 265 -13.29 -3.63 -7.37
C GLY A 265 -13.31 -2.16 -7.80
N VAL A 266 -12.89 -1.91 -9.04
CA VAL A 266 -12.81 -0.56 -9.59
C VAL A 266 -13.50 -0.47 -10.95
N LYS A 267 -14.28 0.61 -11.15
CA LYS A 267 -14.68 1.04 -12.48
C LYS A 267 -13.65 2.06 -12.96
N MET A 268 -12.88 1.70 -13.98
CA MET A 268 -11.86 2.56 -14.54
C MET A 268 -12.47 3.73 -15.33
N LYS A 269 -11.69 4.80 -15.53
CA LYS A 269 -12.08 5.98 -16.32
C LYS A 269 -12.49 5.66 -17.75
N ASP A 270 -11.92 4.63 -18.36
CA ASP A 270 -12.29 4.16 -19.70
C ASP A 270 -13.57 3.31 -19.73
N GLY A 271 -14.22 3.09 -18.59
CA GLY A 271 -15.42 2.29 -18.43
C GLY A 271 -15.18 0.82 -18.13
N THR A 272 -13.93 0.34 -18.18
CA THR A 272 -13.59 -1.04 -17.83
C THR A 272 -13.95 -1.32 -16.37
N ILE A 273 -14.66 -2.41 -16.11
CA ILE A 273 -14.92 -2.90 -14.74
C ILE A 273 -13.83 -3.90 -14.37
N VAL A 274 -13.22 -3.77 -13.20
CA VAL A 274 -12.13 -4.64 -12.74
C VAL A 274 -12.45 -5.19 -11.35
N PHE A 275 -12.37 -6.51 -11.21
CA PHE A 275 -12.50 -7.23 -9.96
C PHE A 275 -11.16 -7.84 -9.55
N PRO A 276 -10.69 -7.59 -8.31
CA PRO A 276 -9.60 -8.38 -7.75
C PRO A 276 -10.09 -9.81 -7.49
N VAL A 277 -9.26 -10.78 -7.83
CA VAL A 277 -9.54 -12.21 -7.62
C VAL A 277 -8.31 -12.93 -7.10
N GLU A 278 -8.53 -14.01 -6.35
CA GLU A 278 -7.48 -14.86 -5.83
C GLU A 278 -7.52 -16.22 -6.50
N GLY A 279 -6.39 -16.61 -7.08
CA GLY A 279 -6.15 -17.92 -7.65
C GLY A 279 -5.41 -18.83 -6.66
N THR A 280 -5.58 -20.14 -6.80
CA THR A 280 -4.73 -21.12 -6.12
C THR A 280 -3.99 -21.94 -7.16
N LYS A 281 -2.66 -22.00 -7.04
CA LYS A 281 -1.81 -22.81 -7.91
C LYS A 281 -1.87 -24.29 -7.52
N LYS A 282 -1.45 -25.17 -8.43
CA LYS A 282 -1.31 -26.63 -8.22
C LYS A 282 -0.43 -27.00 -7.02
N ASP A 283 0.55 -26.16 -6.67
CA ASP A 283 1.41 -26.34 -5.49
C ASP A 283 0.75 -25.87 -4.17
N GLY A 284 -0.48 -25.34 -4.24
CA GLY A 284 -1.25 -24.84 -3.10
C GLY A 284 -1.04 -23.34 -2.82
N ASN A 285 -0.10 -22.68 -3.49
CA ASN A 285 0.19 -21.27 -3.24
C ASN A 285 -0.94 -20.37 -3.74
N ALA A 286 -1.33 -19.39 -2.92
CA ALA A 286 -2.22 -18.32 -3.33
C ALA A 286 -1.50 -17.36 -4.30
N VAL A 287 -2.26 -16.82 -5.25
CA VAL A 287 -1.83 -15.73 -6.13
C VAL A 287 -2.98 -14.77 -6.34
N SER A 288 -2.65 -13.52 -6.60
CA SER A 288 -3.63 -12.48 -6.88
C SER A 288 -3.62 -12.11 -8.36
N LEU A 289 -4.82 -11.94 -8.90
CA LEU A 289 -5.10 -11.60 -10.29
C LEU A 289 -6.25 -10.58 -10.36
N ILE A 290 -6.63 -10.22 -11.58
CA ILE A 290 -7.86 -9.47 -11.83
C ILE A 290 -8.70 -10.12 -12.92
N ILE A 291 -10.02 -9.98 -12.81
CA ILE A 291 -10.95 -10.12 -13.93
C ILE A 291 -11.31 -8.72 -14.38
N TYR A 292 -11.22 -8.44 -15.67
CA TYR A 292 -11.62 -7.17 -16.25
C TYR A 292 -12.64 -7.36 -17.37
N ILE A 293 -13.61 -6.45 -17.42
CA ILE A 293 -14.73 -6.45 -18.35
C ILE A 293 -14.69 -5.11 -19.09
N ALA A 294 -14.14 -5.13 -20.31
CA ALA A 294 -14.12 -3.97 -21.21
C ALA A 294 -15.17 -4.09 -22.33
N THR A 295 -15.59 -5.32 -22.64
CA THR A 295 -16.61 -5.71 -23.60
C THR A 295 -17.64 -6.60 -22.90
N GLU A 296 -18.57 -7.25 -23.62
CA GLU A 296 -19.56 -8.15 -23.00
C GLU A 296 -18.88 -9.35 -22.27
N ASP A 297 -17.73 -9.81 -22.76
CA ASP A 297 -16.97 -10.89 -22.14
C ASP A 297 -15.94 -10.40 -21.11
N GLY A 298 -15.87 -11.11 -19.98
CA GLY A 298 -14.86 -10.90 -18.95
C GLY A 298 -13.54 -11.63 -19.27
N ASN A 299 -12.42 -10.96 -19.05
CA ASN A 299 -11.09 -11.51 -19.26
C ASN A 299 -10.33 -11.63 -17.93
N LEU A 300 -9.74 -12.79 -17.67
CA LEU A 300 -8.75 -12.95 -16.61
C LEU A 300 -7.40 -12.38 -17.07
N SER A 301 -6.70 -11.71 -16.16
CA SER A 301 -5.35 -11.19 -16.41
C SER A 301 -4.38 -12.30 -16.81
N LYS A 302 -3.45 -11.99 -17.74
CA LYS A 302 -2.42 -12.93 -18.19
C LYS A 302 -1.28 -13.06 -17.17
N GLY A 303 -0.97 -11.98 -16.47
CA GLY A 303 -0.04 -11.94 -15.35
C GLY A 303 -0.77 -12.18 -14.03
N MET A 304 0.02 -12.52 -13.02
CA MET A 304 -0.39 -12.68 -11.62
C MET A 304 0.76 -12.23 -10.70
N THR A 305 0.50 -12.11 -9.41
CA THR A 305 1.53 -11.85 -8.40
C THR A 305 2.44 -13.07 -8.16
N ASP A 306 3.52 -12.86 -7.39
CA ASP A 306 4.31 -13.96 -6.84
C ASP A 306 3.44 -14.91 -6.01
N GLY A 307 3.87 -16.17 -5.92
CA GLY A 307 3.21 -17.17 -5.07
C GLY A 307 3.25 -16.78 -3.59
N GLY A 308 2.17 -17.08 -2.88
CA GLY A 308 2.00 -16.75 -1.47
C GLY A 308 1.47 -15.34 -1.25
N CYS A 309 0.84 -14.71 -2.24
CA CYS A 309 0.21 -13.40 -2.10
C CYS A 309 -1.30 -13.53 -2.30
N SER A 310 -2.08 -13.07 -1.32
CA SER A 310 -3.54 -13.19 -1.21
C SER A 310 -4.19 -11.84 -0.86
N ASP A 311 -5.51 -11.88 -0.67
CA ASP A 311 -6.32 -10.74 -0.22
C ASP A 311 -6.09 -9.45 -1.05
N PRO A 312 -6.22 -9.53 -2.39
CA PRO A 312 -5.95 -8.39 -3.25
C PRO A 312 -6.98 -7.27 -3.14
N SER A 313 -6.50 -6.05 -3.04
CA SER A 313 -7.26 -4.81 -3.27
C SER A 313 -6.68 -4.07 -4.47
N VAL A 314 -7.53 -3.50 -5.32
CA VAL A 314 -7.10 -2.83 -6.57
C VAL A 314 -7.69 -1.44 -6.72
N VAL A 315 -6.90 -0.53 -7.29
CA VAL A 315 -7.32 0.83 -7.65
C VAL A 315 -6.76 1.22 -9.01
N GLU A 316 -7.41 2.19 -9.66
CA GLU A 316 -6.85 2.88 -10.82
C GLU A 316 -5.97 4.04 -10.32
N TRP A 317 -4.68 3.96 -10.60
CA TRP A 317 -3.72 5.04 -10.45
C TRP A 317 -3.51 5.74 -11.79
N ARG A 318 -2.95 6.96 -11.74
CA ARG A 318 -2.73 7.88 -12.88
C ARG A 318 -2.52 7.20 -14.24
N GLU A 319 -3.05 7.83 -15.29
CA GLU A 319 -2.89 7.39 -16.68
C GLU A 319 -3.44 5.97 -16.97
N GLY A 320 -4.48 5.55 -16.25
CA GLY A 320 -5.14 4.25 -16.47
C GLY A 320 -4.34 3.05 -15.98
N LYS A 321 -3.35 3.28 -15.11
CA LYS A 321 -2.52 2.23 -14.50
C LYS A 321 -3.29 1.56 -13.37
N LEU A 322 -3.19 0.25 -13.22
CA LEU A 322 -3.72 -0.46 -12.06
C LEU A 322 -2.64 -0.62 -11.01
N MET A 323 -3.01 -0.40 -9.75
CA MET A 323 -2.23 -0.76 -8.58
C MET A 323 -2.96 -1.82 -7.78
N MET A 324 -2.26 -2.91 -7.45
CA MET A 324 -2.77 -4.00 -6.64
C MET A 324 -1.95 -4.11 -5.36
N MET A 325 -2.62 -4.07 -4.21
CA MET A 325 -2.02 -4.36 -2.91
C MET A 325 -2.44 -5.75 -2.45
N THR A 326 -1.49 -6.55 -1.97
CA THR A 326 -1.74 -7.93 -1.51
C THR A 326 -1.00 -8.20 -0.21
N ALA A 327 -1.60 -8.99 0.68
CA ALA A 327 -0.88 -9.57 1.81
C ALA A 327 -0.10 -10.80 1.34
N CYS A 328 1.15 -10.95 1.75
CA CYS A 328 1.98 -12.09 1.33
C CYS A 328 2.55 -12.88 2.51
N ASP A 329 2.88 -14.14 2.26
CA ASP A 329 3.39 -15.13 3.23
C ASP A 329 4.70 -14.71 3.92
N ASP A 330 5.43 -13.74 3.37
CA ASP A 330 6.61 -13.15 4.01
C ASP A 330 6.27 -12.11 5.09
N GLY A 331 4.98 -11.96 5.42
CA GLY A 331 4.44 -11.02 6.40
C GLY A 331 4.30 -9.60 5.88
N ARG A 332 4.67 -9.33 4.63
CA ARG A 332 4.66 -7.99 4.04
C ARG A 332 3.47 -7.81 3.13
N ARG A 333 3.02 -6.56 3.01
CA ARG A 333 2.17 -6.17 1.90
C ARG A 333 3.01 -5.79 0.70
N ARG A 334 2.76 -6.46 -0.41
CA ARG A 334 3.39 -6.13 -1.69
C ARG A 334 2.43 -5.34 -2.55
N VAL A 335 2.97 -4.34 -3.23
CA VAL A 335 2.21 -3.51 -4.17
C VAL A 335 2.75 -3.77 -5.56
N TYR A 336 1.84 -4.07 -6.49
CA TYR A 336 2.13 -4.34 -7.88
C TYR A 336 1.47 -3.33 -8.78
N GLU A 337 2.12 -3.07 -9.90
CA GLU A 337 1.75 -2.08 -10.88
C GLU A 337 1.57 -2.72 -12.26
N SER A 338 0.52 -2.32 -12.98
CA SER A 338 0.21 -2.80 -14.32
C SER A 338 -0.31 -1.68 -15.21
N GLY A 339 0.35 -1.41 -16.33
CA GLY A 339 -0.12 -0.50 -17.38
C GLY A 339 -0.99 -1.17 -18.46
N ASP A 340 -1.11 -2.49 -18.45
CA ASP A 340 -1.72 -3.30 -19.52
C ASP A 340 -2.86 -4.20 -19.01
N LYS A 341 -3.53 -3.76 -17.94
CA LYS A 341 -4.66 -4.47 -17.29
C LYS A 341 -4.32 -5.92 -16.91
N GLY A 342 -3.16 -6.11 -16.31
CA GLY A 342 -2.67 -7.38 -15.82
C GLY A 342 -2.13 -8.27 -16.94
N GLY A 343 -1.68 -7.70 -18.06
CA GLY A 343 -0.81 -8.41 -18.99
C GLY A 343 0.52 -8.77 -18.30
N SER A 344 1.05 -7.82 -17.53
CA SER A 344 2.22 -7.97 -16.68
C SER A 344 2.08 -7.18 -15.37
N TRP A 345 2.68 -7.69 -14.30
CA TRP A 345 2.72 -7.02 -13.01
C TRP A 345 4.17 -6.79 -12.60
N THR A 346 4.48 -5.56 -12.20
CA THR A 346 5.80 -5.20 -11.65
C THR A 346 5.64 -4.84 -10.20
N GLU A 347 6.41 -5.44 -9.30
CA GLU A 347 6.42 -5.06 -7.89
C GLU A 347 6.97 -3.63 -7.75
N ALA A 348 6.23 -2.75 -7.07
CA ALA A 348 6.54 -1.34 -6.88
C ALA A 348 7.60 -1.13 -5.77
N LEU A 349 8.76 -1.77 -5.91
CA LEU A 349 9.86 -1.73 -4.94
C LEU A 349 10.44 -0.33 -4.72
N GLY A 350 10.27 0.57 -5.70
CA GLY A 350 10.72 1.97 -5.60
C GLY A 350 9.76 2.90 -4.86
N THR A 351 8.56 2.45 -4.49
CA THR A 351 7.55 3.31 -3.86
C THR A 351 6.90 2.62 -2.65
N LEU A 352 5.82 1.87 -2.87
CA LEU A 352 4.89 1.43 -1.82
C LEU A 352 5.01 -0.04 -1.45
N SER A 353 5.69 -0.86 -2.26
CA SER A 353 5.81 -2.28 -1.94
C SER A 353 6.63 -2.47 -0.67
N ARG A 354 6.16 -3.35 0.22
CA ARG A 354 6.83 -3.74 1.48
C ARG A 354 6.95 -2.61 2.51
N VAL A 355 6.19 -1.52 2.33
CA VAL A 355 6.06 -0.45 3.32
C VAL A 355 5.27 -0.91 4.54
N TRP A 356 4.13 -1.58 4.32
CA TRP A 356 3.24 -2.02 5.40
C TRP A 356 3.38 -3.51 5.69
N GLY A 357 3.38 -3.84 6.97
CA GLY A 357 3.59 -5.20 7.44
C GLY A 357 5.06 -5.62 7.29
N ASN A 358 5.60 -6.22 8.34
CA ASN A 358 6.95 -6.78 8.31
C ASN A 358 6.95 -8.25 8.65
N LYS A 359 8.12 -8.87 8.57
CA LYS A 359 8.29 -10.32 8.76
C LYS A 359 7.86 -10.76 10.15
N HIS A 360 6.60 -11.15 10.30
CA HIS A 360 6.08 -11.85 11.47
C HIS A 360 6.36 -13.34 11.31
N LYS A 361 6.75 -14.00 12.42
CA LYS A 361 6.94 -15.46 12.46
C LYS A 361 5.62 -16.24 12.65
N GLY A 362 4.50 -15.53 12.75
CA GLY A 362 3.19 -16.09 13.07
C GLY A 362 2.38 -16.45 11.83
N ASN A 363 1.39 -17.31 12.01
CA ASN A 363 0.39 -17.67 10.98
C ASN A 363 -0.72 -16.61 10.86
N GLU A 364 -0.43 -15.35 11.18
CA GLU A 364 -1.42 -14.28 11.06
C GLU A 364 -1.78 -14.14 9.59
N LYS A 365 -3.03 -14.48 9.27
CA LYS A 365 -3.55 -14.44 7.90
C LYS A 365 -3.56 -12.99 7.41
N GLY A 366 -3.41 -12.83 6.10
CA GLY A 366 -3.59 -11.54 5.44
C GLY A 366 -4.92 -10.88 5.85
N VAL A 367 -4.85 -9.58 6.15
CA VAL A 367 -6.03 -8.76 6.45
C VAL A 367 -6.41 -8.01 5.18
N GLY A 368 -7.65 -8.17 4.71
CA GLY A 368 -8.15 -7.39 3.57
C GLY A 368 -8.13 -5.89 3.87
N SER A 369 -7.57 -5.09 2.97
CA SER A 369 -7.41 -3.64 3.16
C SER A 369 -8.45 -2.84 2.39
N GLY A 370 -9.00 -1.80 3.03
CA GLY A 370 -9.68 -0.75 2.31
C GLY A 370 -8.67 0.03 1.50
N PHE A 371 -8.88 0.14 0.19
CA PHE A 371 -7.96 0.81 -0.73
C PHE A 371 -8.77 1.63 -1.72
N SER A 372 -8.54 2.95 -1.74
CA SER A 372 -9.24 3.87 -2.61
C SER A 372 -8.31 4.98 -3.11
N THR A 373 -8.73 5.65 -4.17
CA THR A 373 -8.05 6.80 -4.76
C THR A 373 -8.96 8.01 -4.77
N ALA A 374 -8.38 9.19 -4.58
CA ALA A 374 -9.10 10.46 -4.61
C ALA A 374 -8.23 11.55 -5.24
N THR A 375 -8.87 12.59 -5.77
CA THR A 375 -8.21 13.85 -6.11
C THR A 375 -8.69 14.89 -5.12
N ILE A 376 -7.81 15.31 -4.20
CA ILE A 376 -8.12 16.28 -3.13
C ILE A 376 -7.15 17.44 -3.27
N ASP A 377 -7.67 18.67 -3.28
CA ASP A 377 -6.88 19.90 -3.45
C ASP A 377 -5.91 19.85 -4.66
N ASN A 378 -6.40 19.32 -5.78
CA ASN A 378 -5.65 19.10 -7.04
C ASN A 378 -4.46 18.13 -6.93
N ARG A 379 -4.41 17.29 -5.90
CA ARG A 379 -3.41 16.21 -5.77
C ARG A 379 -4.12 14.86 -5.82
N ASP A 380 -3.66 13.99 -6.73
CA ASP A 380 -4.08 12.59 -6.74
C ASP A 380 -3.41 11.86 -5.57
N VAL A 381 -4.21 11.17 -4.78
CA VAL A 381 -3.81 10.45 -3.57
C VAL A 381 -4.46 9.08 -3.50
N MET A 382 -3.82 8.19 -2.74
CA MET A 382 -4.31 6.90 -2.30
C MET A 382 -4.61 6.96 -0.81
N LEU A 383 -5.75 6.39 -0.43
CA LEU A 383 -6.21 6.23 0.94
C LEU A 383 -6.30 4.74 1.24
N ILE A 384 -5.66 4.32 2.33
CA ILE A 384 -5.47 2.91 2.67
C ILE A 384 -5.85 2.71 4.14
N THR A 385 -6.67 1.70 4.46
CA THR A 385 -6.95 1.31 5.86
C THR A 385 -6.27 0.00 6.20
N LEU A 386 -5.42 0.02 7.23
CA LEU A 386 -4.62 -1.13 7.66
C LEU A 386 -4.48 -1.17 9.18
N PRO A 387 -4.53 -2.37 9.79
CA PRO A 387 -4.24 -2.52 11.21
C PRO A 387 -2.76 -2.19 11.49
N VAL A 388 -2.53 -1.52 12.61
CA VAL A 388 -1.22 -1.28 13.21
C VAL A 388 -1.16 -2.04 14.51
N TYR A 389 -0.15 -2.89 14.67
CA TYR A 389 -0.03 -3.74 15.85
C TYR A 389 0.93 -3.11 16.85
N SER A 390 0.48 -2.98 18.10
CA SER A 390 1.36 -2.49 19.15
C SER A 390 2.34 -3.58 19.58
N ASN A 391 3.61 -3.21 19.79
CA ASN A 391 4.64 -4.11 20.32
C ASN A 391 4.47 -4.44 21.81
N ARG A 392 3.43 -3.91 22.48
CA ARG A 392 3.24 -4.12 23.92
C ARG A 392 2.86 -5.58 24.17
N ARG A 393 3.41 -6.16 25.24
CA ARG A 393 3.29 -7.58 25.64
C ARG A 393 1.85 -8.06 25.99
N GLY A 394 0.80 -7.35 25.59
CA GLY A 394 -0.59 -7.71 25.86
C GLY A 394 -1.42 -7.61 24.58
N ASN A 395 -2.10 -8.71 24.23
CA ASN A 395 -2.99 -8.93 23.08
C ASN A 395 -2.66 -8.06 21.87
N GLY A 396 -1.87 -8.59 20.92
CA GLY A 396 -1.54 -7.94 19.64
C GLY A 396 -2.76 -7.68 18.76
N LYS A 397 -3.68 -6.85 19.27
CA LYS A 397 -4.85 -6.34 18.57
C LYS A 397 -4.36 -5.38 17.50
N GLY A 398 -4.92 -5.51 16.30
CA GLY A 398 -4.66 -4.60 15.20
C GLY A 398 -5.63 -3.43 15.24
N GLU A 399 -5.18 -2.27 15.73
CA GLU A 399 -5.95 -1.03 15.65
C GLU A 399 -5.92 -0.54 14.19
N LEU A 400 -7.08 -0.33 13.58
CA LEU A 400 -7.18 0.12 12.19
C LEU A 400 -6.76 1.58 12.09
N HIS A 401 -5.81 1.88 11.20
CA HIS A 401 -5.37 3.22 10.89
C HIS A 401 -5.72 3.59 9.45
N LEU A 402 -5.90 4.89 9.21
CA LEU A 402 -5.95 5.46 7.86
C LEU A 402 -4.56 5.97 7.46
N TRP A 403 -4.09 5.53 6.30
CA TRP A 403 -2.85 5.95 5.68
C TRP A 403 -3.13 6.77 4.42
N LEU A 404 -2.30 7.78 4.19
CA LEU A 404 -2.34 8.65 3.02
C LEU A 404 -1.03 8.55 2.25
N THR A 405 -1.10 8.43 0.93
CA THR A 405 0.07 8.53 0.07
C THR A 405 -0.26 9.11 -1.30
N ASP A 406 0.68 9.81 -1.92
CA ASP A 406 0.62 10.26 -3.32
C ASP A 406 1.55 9.44 -4.23
N ASN A 407 1.93 8.23 -3.79
CA ASN A 407 2.95 7.35 -4.37
C ASN A 407 4.42 7.81 -4.15
N THR A 408 4.63 8.89 -3.40
CA THR A 408 5.95 9.40 -3.01
C THR A 408 6.04 9.58 -1.49
N HIS A 409 5.17 10.40 -0.93
CA HIS A 409 5.04 10.68 0.50
C HIS A 409 4.07 9.70 1.14
N ILE A 410 4.29 9.38 2.42
CA ILE A 410 3.41 8.49 3.19
C ILE A 410 3.21 9.10 4.57
N ALA A 411 1.96 9.22 5.01
CA ALA A 411 1.60 9.72 6.33
C ALA A 411 0.56 8.81 7.00
N ASP A 412 0.76 8.56 8.29
CA ASP A 412 -0.28 7.98 9.16
C ASP A 412 -1.26 9.09 9.57
N ILE A 413 -2.48 9.02 9.05
CA ILE A 413 -3.55 9.96 9.39
C ILE A 413 -4.15 9.64 10.75
N GLY A 414 -3.94 8.43 11.27
CA GLY A 414 -4.30 8.03 12.63
C GLY A 414 -5.43 7.01 12.71
N PRO A 415 -5.88 6.73 13.95
CA PRO A 415 -6.74 5.59 14.24
C PRO A 415 -8.17 5.77 13.71
N VAL A 416 -8.80 4.64 13.44
CA VAL A 416 -10.17 4.48 12.92
C VAL A 416 -11.02 3.62 13.85
N SER A 417 -10.49 2.52 14.36
CA SER A 417 -11.28 1.53 15.11
C SER A 417 -11.19 1.65 16.64
N GLY A 418 -10.43 2.61 17.16
CA GLY A 418 -10.11 2.69 18.58
C GLY A 418 -9.51 1.38 19.09
N ASN A 419 -10.07 0.81 20.16
CA ASN A 419 -9.52 -0.41 20.78
C ASN A 419 -10.00 -1.73 20.16
N ASP A 420 -10.74 -1.69 19.05
CA ASP A 420 -11.22 -2.89 18.37
C ASP A 420 -10.07 -3.59 17.63
N ASP A 421 -10.07 -4.93 17.69
CA ASP A 421 -9.16 -5.76 16.91
C ASP A 421 -9.73 -6.02 15.51
N VAL A 422 -9.07 -5.48 14.48
CA VAL A 422 -9.58 -5.46 13.11
C VAL A 422 -8.95 -6.53 12.22
N THR A 423 -9.79 -7.23 11.46
CA THR A 423 -9.39 -8.39 10.62
C THR A 423 -9.63 -8.20 9.12
N ALA A 424 -10.44 -7.23 8.72
CA ALA A 424 -10.59 -6.77 7.35
C ALA A 424 -11.23 -5.38 7.34
N SER A 425 -11.03 -4.62 6.28
CA SER A 425 -11.66 -3.31 6.09
C SER A 425 -11.98 -3.03 4.63
N SER A 426 -12.94 -2.13 4.43
CA SER A 426 -13.27 -1.49 3.16
C SER A 426 -13.31 0.02 3.36
N LEU A 427 -12.97 0.78 2.32
CA LEU A 427 -12.89 2.23 2.35
C LEU A 427 -13.58 2.82 1.12
N LEU A 428 -14.41 3.83 1.33
CA LEU A 428 -15.07 4.57 0.26
C LEU A 428 -14.91 6.07 0.47
N TYR A 429 -14.32 6.73 -0.53
CA TYR A 429 -14.31 8.18 -0.64
C TYR A 429 -15.37 8.63 -1.65
N LYS A 430 -16.22 9.55 -1.23
CA LYS A 430 -17.23 10.20 -2.04
C LYS A 430 -16.83 11.64 -2.27
N SER A 431 -16.61 12.00 -3.54
CA SER A 431 -16.33 13.37 -3.94
C SER A 431 -17.58 14.26 -3.79
N ALA A 432 -17.36 15.56 -3.62
CA ALA A 432 -18.40 16.59 -3.59
C ALA A 432 -19.31 16.63 -4.84
N GLY A 433 -18.85 16.08 -5.98
CA GLY A 433 -19.49 16.27 -7.29
C GLY A 433 -19.15 17.63 -7.90
N SER A 434 -19.81 18.02 -9.00
CA SER A 434 -19.61 19.35 -9.58
C SER A 434 -20.46 20.40 -8.85
N GLY A 435 -19.82 21.34 -8.16
CA GLY A 435 -20.45 22.47 -7.47
C GLY A 435 -19.76 22.77 -6.13
N ASP A 436 -19.97 23.98 -5.58
CA ASP A 436 -19.33 24.48 -4.34
C ASP A 436 -19.78 23.78 -3.04
N ASN A 437 -20.39 22.61 -3.15
CA ASN A 437 -20.82 21.87 -1.98
C ASN A 437 -19.62 21.10 -1.41
N ASN A 438 -19.08 21.51 -0.26
CA ASN A 438 -17.98 20.83 0.45
C ASN A 438 -18.39 19.45 1.05
N ASN A 439 -19.25 18.69 0.37
CA ASN A 439 -19.85 17.44 0.82
C ASN A 439 -18.97 16.22 0.51
N GLU A 440 -17.64 16.39 0.56
CA GLU A 440 -16.74 15.24 0.50
C GLU A 440 -16.93 14.38 1.75
N LYS A 441 -17.01 13.07 1.56
CA LYS A 441 -17.24 12.13 2.65
C LYS A 441 -16.28 10.96 2.52
N LEU A 442 -15.76 10.51 3.66
CA LEU A 442 -14.91 9.34 3.77
C LEU A 442 -15.51 8.40 4.81
N VAL A 443 -15.70 7.14 4.44
CA VAL A 443 -16.29 6.11 5.31
C VAL A 443 -15.50 4.81 5.21
N ALA A 444 -15.24 4.21 6.37
CA ALA A 444 -14.66 2.88 6.49
C ALA A 444 -15.70 1.90 7.04
N LEU A 445 -15.57 0.64 6.64
CA LEU A 445 -16.33 -0.50 7.16
C LEU A 445 -15.33 -1.57 7.56
N TYR A 446 -15.38 -2.08 8.78
CA TYR A 446 -14.39 -3.06 9.25
C TYR A 446 -14.99 -4.23 10.03
N GLU A 447 -14.33 -5.38 9.91
CA GLU A 447 -14.61 -6.58 10.69
C GLU A 447 -13.94 -6.51 12.05
N LYS A 448 -14.75 -6.55 13.10
CA LYS A 448 -14.32 -6.55 14.50
C LYS A 448 -14.23 -7.97 15.03
N ARG A 449 -13.09 -8.31 15.63
CA ARG A 449 -12.93 -9.57 16.37
C ARG A 449 -13.56 -9.50 17.76
N GLY A 450 -14.34 -10.51 18.11
CA GLY A 450 -14.88 -10.68 19.45
C GLY A 450 -13.83 -11.10 20.48
N ASP A 451 -13.92 -10.59 21.71
CA ASP A 451 -13.09 -11.01 22.84
C ASP A 451 -13.47 -12.44 23.28
N GLY A 452 -12.90 -13.46 22.64
CA GLY A 452 -13.09 -14.87 22.99
C GLY A 452 -14.40 -15.52 22.51
N LYS A 453 -15.26 -14.79 21.78
CA LYS A 453 -16.46 -15.33 21.13
C LYS A 453 -16.33 -15.24 19.60
N PRO A 454 -16.89 -16.21 18.83
CA PRO A 454 -16.83 -16.21 17.37
C PRO A 454 -17.71 -15.13 16.71
N SER A 455 -18.46 -14.33 17.46
CA SER A 455 -19.27 -13.25 16.90
C SER A 455 -18.35 -12.14 16.37
N LEU A 456 -18.04 -12.20 15.08
CA LEU A 456 -17.44 -11.09 14.36
C LEU A 456 -18.53 -10.06 14.07
N GLY A 457 -18.33 -8.85 14.58
CA GLY A 457 -19.18 -7.69 14.33
C GLY A 457 -18.70 -6.93 13.10
N MET A 458 -19.57 -6.09 12.54
CA MET A 458 -19.24 -5.20 11.44
C MET A 458 -19.50 -3.76 11.86
N VAL A 459 -18.49 -2.90 11.76
CA VAL A 459 -18.60 -1.51 12.23
C VAL A 459 -18.36 -0.56 11.08
N SER A 460 -19.29 0.37 10.89
CA SER A 460 -19.13 1.52 9.99
C SER A 460 -18.60 2.72 10.77
N VAL A 461 -17.62 3.43 10.20
CA VAL A 461 -17.01 4.63 10.80
C VAL A 461 -16.90 5.74 9.78
N ARG A 462 -17.30 6.94 10.18
CA ARG A 462 -17.15 8.15 9.37
C ARG A 462 -15.86 8.86 9.71
N LEU A 463 -15.05 9.04 8.68
CA LEU A 463 -13.71 9.55 8.82
C LEU A 463 -13.65 11.06 8.62
N THR A 464 -14.57 11.82 9.23
CA THR A 464 -14.65 13.28 9.06
C THR A 464 -13.41 13.98 9.63
N ALA A 465 -12.98 13.59 10.84
CA ALA A 465 -11.80 14.16 11.48
C ALA A 465 -10.52 13.78 10.73
N GLN A 466 -10.44 12.54 10.26
CA GLN A 466 -9.32 12.02 9.49
C GLN A 466 -9.26 12.68 8.10
N LEU A 467 -10.40 12.89 7.43
CA LEU A 467 -10.46 13.62 6.15
C LEU A 467 -10.00 15.08 6.31
N LYS A 468 -10.34 15.74 7.42
CA LYS A 468 -9.79 17.07 7.74
C LYS A 468 -8.27 17.01 7.89
N ARG A 469 -7.74 16.02 8.61
CA ARG A 469 -6.29 15.81 8.76
C ARG A 469 -5.60 15.50 7.43
N VAL A 470 -6.25 14.74 6.53
CA VAL A 470 -5.75 14.53 5.15
C VAL A 470 -5.50 15.86 4.46
N LYS A 471 -6.47 16.80 4.51
CA LYS A 471 -6.29 18.14 3.91
C LYS A 471 -5.16 18.94 4.55
N GLU A 472 -5.02 18.87 5.88
CA GLU A 472 -3.92 19.53 6.61
C GLU A 472 -2.55 18.98 6.19
N VAL A 473 -2.43 17.65 6.01
CA VAL A 473 -1.21 17.00 5.52
C VAL A 473 -0.91 17.40 4.08
N LEU A 474 -1.91 17.40 3.19
CA LEU A 474 -1.73 17.79 1.79
C LEU A 474 -1.30 19.26 1.65
N ALA A 475 -1.87 20.16 2.45
CA ALA A 475 -1.43 21.55 2.53
C ALA A 475 0.04 21.64 2.96
N THR A 476 0.44 20.86 3.97
CA THR A 476 1.82 20.80 4.44
C THR A 476 2.77 20.34 3.33
N TRP A 477 2.44 19.24 2.63
CA TRP A 477 3.26 18.73 1.52
C TRP A 477 3.45 19.79 0.42
N LYS A 478 2.37 20.48 0.05
CA LYS A 478 2.44 21.57 -0.94
C LYS A 478 3.35 22.72 -0.48
N GLU A 479 3.24 23.14 0.78
CA GLU A 479 4.11 24.19 1.32
C GLU A 479 5.59 23.79 1.32
N VAL A 480 5.89 22.51 1.57
CA VAL A 480 7.25 21.98 1.52
C VAL A 480 7.75 21.91 0.06
N ASP A 481 6.93 21.42 -0.87
CA ASP A 481 7.22 21.40 -2.31
C ASP A 481 7.54 22.82 -2.83
N ASP A 482 6.78 23.82 -2.41
CA ASP A 482 6.99 25.24 -2.74
C ASP A 482 8.29 25.81 -2.13
N ARG A 483 8.76 25.27 -1.00
CA ARG A 483 10.07 25.65 -0.43
C ARG A 483 11.21 24.97 -1.15
N VAL A 484 11.11 23.66 -1.39
CA VAL A 484 12.15 22.88 -2.06
C VAL A 484 12.34 23.34 -3.50
N SER A 485 11.27 23.69 -4.22
CA SER A 485 11.37 24.23 -5.58
C SER A 485 12.20 25.52 -5.66
N LYS A 486 12.23 26.33 -4.59
CA LYS A 486 13.09 27.52 -4.50
C LYS A 486 14.57 27.21 -4.33
N LEU A 487 14.94 25.96 -4.04
CA LEU A 487 16.33 25.48 -4.09
C LEU A 487 16.81 25.25 -5.53
N CYS A 488 15.97 25.45 -6.55
CA CYS A 488 16.35 25.44 -7.97
C CYS A 488 15.51 26.48 -8.71
N PRO A 489 15.74 27.79 -8.47
CA PRO A 489 15.00 28.81 -9.19
C PRO A 489 15.31 28.71 -10.68
N SER A 490 14.27 28.72 -11.52
CA SER A 490 14.41 28.81 -12.97
C SER A 490 15.05 30.16 -13.33
N THR A 491 16.38 30.18 -13.41
CA THR A 491 17.12 31.39 -13.78
C THR A 491 17.00 31.60 -15.28
N ALA A 492 15.97 32.33 -15.71
CA ALA A 492 15.83 32.76 -17.10
C ALA A 492 16.92 33.76 -17.55
N ALA A 493 17.81 34.24 -16.66
CA ALA A 493 18.57 35.45 -16.93
C ALA A 493 20.10 35.38 -16.81
N ARG A 494 20.75 34.26 -16.46
CA ARG A 494 22.21 34.32 -16.17
C ARG A 494 23.18 33.39 -16.86
N ASN A 495 22.78 32.37 -17.62
CA ASN A 495 23.68 31.72 -18.60
C ASN A 495 22.90 30.71 -19.46
N PRO A 496 22.71 30.95 -20.78
CA PRO A 496 21.98 30.02 -21.64
C PRO A 496 22.75 28.72 -21.98
N SER A 497 23.99 28.54 -21.49
CA SER A 497 24.88 27.49 -22.02
C SER A 497 24.88 26.14 -21.29
N THR A 498 24.13 25.94 -20.21
CA THR A 498 24.14 24.62 -19.53
C THR A 498 22.83 24.36 -18.78
N GLY A 499 21.92 23.61 -19.42
CA GLY A 499 20.86 22.82 -18.79
C GLY A 499 19.95 23.58 -17.83
N ASN A 500 19.03 24.38 -18.35
CA ASN A 500 18.03 25.17 -17.63
C ASN A 500 16.93 24.31 -16.98
N ASP A 501 17.25 23.08 -16.55
CA ASP A 501 16.29 22.02 -16.27
C ASP A 501 15.62 22.11 -14.89
N CYS A 502 15.69 23.27 -14.24
CA CYS A 502 14.91 23.61 -13.04
C CYS A 502 13.42 23.83 -13.36
N SER A 503 12.80 23.04 -14.26
CA SER A 503 11.34 23.09 -14.42
C SER A 503 10.72 22.68 -13.08
N ALA A 504 9.84 23.53 -12.53
CA ALA A 504 9.10 23.22 -11.31
C ALA A 504 8.50 21.81 -11.41
N GLY A 505 8.82 20.96 -10.43
CA GLY A 505 8.47 19.53 -10.43
C GLY A 505 9.67 18.60 -10.55
N LYS A 506 10.72 18.93 -11.30
CA LYS A 506 11.90 18.04 -11.42
C LYS A 506 12.68 17.88 -10.12
N THR A 507 12.69 18.91 -9.28
CA THR A 507 13.36 18.88 -7.98
C THR A 507 12.61 18.08 -6.93
N THR A 508 11.29 18.00 -7.01
CA THR A 508 10.44 17.29 -6.05
C THR A 508 10.04 15.90 -6.56
N ASP A 509 10.30 15.60 -7.84
CA ASP A 509 10.04 14.28 -8.41
C ASP A 509 10.84 13.19 -7.71
N GLY A 510 10.13 12.32 -7.00
CA GLY A 510 10.68 11.26 -6.16
C GLY A 510 11.27 11.73 -4.83
N LEU A 511 11.14 12.99 -4.43
CA LEU A 511 11.56 13.47 -3.12
C LEU A 511 10.56 12.98 -2.06
N VAL A 512 11.01 12.17 -1.10
CA VAL A 512 10.13 11.55 -0.09
C VAL A 512 10.27 12.13 1.31
N GLY A 513 11.37 12.83 1.58
CA GLY A 513 11.70 13.33 2.91
C GLY A 513 12.69 14.47 2.85
N PHE A 514 12.56 15.40 3.79
CA PHE A 514 13.35 16.63 3.84
C PHE A 514 13.66 17.04 5.28
N LEU A 515 14.95 17.08 5.64
CA LEU A 515 15.41 17.60 6.94
C LEU A 515 16.10 18.95 6.73
N SER A 516 15.58 19.99 7.39
CA SER A 516 16.16 21.33 7.35
C SER A 516 16.12 22.01 8.72
N LYS A 517 15.17 22.92 8.98
CA LYS A 517 15.15 23.79 10.17
C LYS A 517 14.56 23.17 11.44
N ASN A 518 13.71 22.15 11.29
CA ASN A 518 12.89 21.64 12.39
C ASN A 518 13.67 20.69 13.30
N PHE A 519 14.52 21.23 14.18
CA PHE A 519 15.26 20.46 15.18
C PHE A 519 14.83 20.82 16.61
N SER A 520 14.44 19.83 17.39
CA SER A 520 14.07 19.98 18.80
C SER A 520 14.51 18.79 19.65
N GLY A 521 15.16 19.06 20.78
CA GLY A 521 15.69 18.01 21.65
C GLY A 521 16.72 17.13 20.93
N ASN A 522 16.37 15.87 20.70
CA ASN A 522 17.14 14.90 19.91
C ASN A 522 16.44 14.51 18.61
N THR A 523 15.42 15.24 18.18
CA THR A 523 14.62 14.94 16.99
C THR A 523 14.89 15.98 15.92
N TRP A 524 15.30 15.53 14.75
CA TRP A 524 15.33 16.34 13.54
C TRP A 524 14.17 15.91 12.64
N SER A 525 13.15 16.75 12.55
CA SER A 525 11.87 16.36 11.97
C SER A 525 11.89 16.42 10.44
N ASP A 526 11.26 15.42 9.82
CA ASP A 526 10.95 15.42 8.39
C ASP A 526 9.83 16.43 8.11
N GLU A 527 10.10 17.40 7.24
CA GLU A 527 9.13 18.45 6.91
C GLU A 527 7.92 17.92 6.13
N TYR A 528 8.03 16.76 5.48
CA TYR A 528 6.90 16.08 4.82
C TYR A 528 6.04 15.24 5.78
N LEU A 529 6.30 15.31 7.09
CA LEU A 529 5.58 14.51 8.11
C LEU A 529 5.78 13.00 7.97
N GLY A 530 6.87 12.58 7.30
CA GLY A 530 7.30 11.20 7.22
C GLY A 530 8.01 10.78 8.50
N VAL A 531 9.24 10.28 8.37
CA VAL A 531 9.98 9.69 9.48
C VAL A 531 11.03 10.67 9.97
N ASN A 532 11.03 10.97 11.27
CA ASN A 532 12.03 11.89 11.83
C ASN A 532 13.39 11.20 12.02
N ALA A 533 14.47 11.96 11.90
CA ALA A 533 15.80 11.50 12.28
C ALA A 533 16.05 11.70 13.79
N THR A 534 16.78 10.77 14.40
CA THR A 534 17.17 10.83 15.81
C THR A 534 18.63 11.21 15.92
N VAL A 535 18.91 12.28 16.65
CA VAL A 535 20.27 12.71 16.96
C VAL A 535 20.85 11.90 18.11
N LYS A 536 21.99 11.28 17.85
CA LYS A 536 22.83 10.56 18.81
C LYS A 536 24.06 11.40 19.14
N LYS A 537 24.66 11.15 20.30
CA LYS A 537 25.86 11.84 20.76
C LYS A 537 26.84 10.88 21.43
N GLY A 538 28.13 11.16 21.25
CA GLY A 538 29.20 10.59 22.06
C GLY A 538 29.21 11.16 23.48
N THR A 539 30.22 10.77 24.26
CA THR A 539 30.34 11.15 25.68
C THR A 539 30.30 12.66 25.92
N ASN A 540 30.96 13.44 25.05
CA ASN A 540 30.99 14.90 25.11
C ASN A 540 30.31 15.54 23.89
N GLY A 541 29.47 14.77 23.19
CA GLY A 541 28.85 15.19 21.96
C GLY A 541 27.66 16.11 22.17
N GLY A 542 27.38 16.96 21.19
CA GLY A 542 26.22 17.85 21.18
C GLY A 542 25.78 18.18 19.77
N ALA A 543 24.51 18.57 19.65
CA ALA A 543 23.93 19.08 18.43
C ALA A 543 23.18 20.38 18.72
N THR A 544 23.34 21.36 17.84
CA THR A 544 22.71 22.68 17.96
C THR A 544 21.96 22.98 16.68
N GLY A 545 20.67 23.27 16.80
CA GLY A 545 19.84 23.72 15.68
C GLY A 545 20.13 25.17 15.31
N TYR A 546 20.09 25.44 14.02
CA TYR A 546 20.18 26.76 13.41
C TYR A 546 19.01 26.94 12.44
N ALA A 547 18.84 28.16 11.91
CA ALA A 547 17.70 28.53 11.08
C ALA A 547 17.42 27.56 9.91
N ASP A 548 18.44 26.93 9.35
CA ASP A 548 18.30 26.04 8.18
C ASP A 548 18.92 24.64 8.38
N GLY A 549 19.39 24.29 9.58
CA GLY A 549 20.12 23.02 9.75
C GLY A 549 20.60 22.72 11.16
N VAL A 550 21.44 21.71 11.28
CA VAL A 550 21.97 21.22 12.56
C VAL A 550 23.50 21.17 12.49
N THR A 551 24.15 21.71 13.51
CA THR A 551 25.58 21.55 13.71
C THR A 551 25.83 20.45 14.73
N PHE A 552 26.60 19.44 14.32
CA PHE A 552 27.00 18.31 15.11
C PHE A 552 28.45 18.48 15.59
N ARG A 553 28.70 18.17 16.85
CA ARG A 553 30.04 18.09 17.42
C ARG A 553 30.13 16.85 18.28
N GLY A 554 30.81 15.81 17.81
CA GLY A 554 30.79 14.49 18.45
C GLY A 554 29.39 13.87 18.50
N ALA A 555 28.54 14.24 17.54
CA ALA A 555 27.14 13.83 17.42
C ALA A 555 26.82 13.55 15.95
N TRP A 556 25.70 12.86 15.70
CA TRP A 556 25.18 12.60 14.35
C TRP A 556 23.68 12.39 14.40
N ALA A 557 23.02 12.54 13.26
CA ALA A 557 21.64 12.13 13.08
C ALA A 557 21.59 10.74 12.45
N GLU A 558 20.70 9.88 12.96
CA GLU A 558 20.31 8.61 12.36
C GLU A 558 18.89 8.74 11.80
N TRP A 559 18.74 8.60 10.48
CA TRP A 559 17.46 8.65 9.79
C TRP A 559 17.00 7.23 9.46
N PRO A 560 16.03 6.67 10.21
CA PRO A 560 15.75 5.24 10.16
C PRO A 560 15.10 4.79 8.85
N VAL A 561 15.46 3.58 8.41
CA VAL A 561 14.90 2.87 7.25
C VAL A 561 14.30 1.55 7.72
N GLY A 562 15.14 0.54 7.99
CA GLY A 562 14.71 -0.77 8.48
C GLY A 562 14.37 -0.81 9.97
N SER A 563 14.83 0.17 10.75
CA SER A 563 14.63 0.22 12.20
C SER A 563 13.32 0.91 12.64
N GLN A 564 12.35 1.07 11.74
CA GLN A 564 11.06 1.74 12.00
C GLN A 564 10.01 0.82 12.67
N GLY A 565 10.29 -0.49 12.75
CA GLY A 565 9.35 -1.47 13.30
C GLY A 565 8.54 -2.15 12.22
N GLU A 566 7.23 -2.32 12.44
CA GLU A 566 6.35 -3.08 11.54
C GLU A 566 6.20 -2.41 10.17
N ASN A 567 5.97 -1.10 10.17
CA ASN A 567 5.83 -0.32 8.94
C ASN A 567 7.15 0.39 8.65
N GLN A 568 7.67 0.25 7.42
CA GLN A 568 8.93 0.82 6.97
C GLN A 568 8.66 1.74 5.77
N LEU A 569 8.38 3.02 6.05
CA LEU A 569 7.98 4.01 5.04
C LEU A 569 9.05 4.24 3.97
N TYR A 570 10.32 4.00 4.31
CA TYR A 570 11.45 4.18 3.40
C TYR A 570 12.04 2.87 2.89
N TYR A 571 11.25 1.78 2.89
CA TYR A 571 11.71 0.46 2.42
C TYR A 571 12.35 0.49 1.03
N PHE A 572 11.90 1.39 0.15
CA PHE A 572 12.43 1.61 -1.19
C PHE A 572 13.96 1.81 -1.22
N ALA A 573 14.55 2.32 -0.13
CA ALA A 573 15.98 2.60 -0.04
C ALA A 573 16.85 1.33 -0.14
N ASN A 574 16.27 0.15 0.07
CA ASN A 574 16.96 -1.12 -0.18
C ASN A 574 17.22 -1.36 -1.68
N HIS A 575 16.44 -0.72 -2.54
CA HIS A 575 16.52 -0.88 -4.00
C HIS A 575 17.11 0.36 -4.68
N ASN A 576 16.52 1.53 -4.50
CA ASN A 576 16.94 2.77 -5.16
C ASN A 576 16.84 3.93 -4.19
N PHE A 577 17.87 4.76 -4.09
CA PHE A 577 17.73 6.06 -3.43
C PHE A 577 18.78 7.05 -3.89
N THR A 578 18.51 8.33 -3.63
CA THR A 578 19.52 9.37 -3.59
C THR A 578 19.38 10.14 -2.28
N LEU A 579 20.48 10.25 -1.53
CA LEU A 579 20.54 11.09 -0.34
C LEU A 579 21.49 12.26 -0.65
N VAL A 580 20.95 13.47 -0.61
CA VAL A 580 21.69 14.72 -0.84
C VAL A 580 21.74 15.50 0.46
N ALA A 581 22.88 16.11 0.78
CA ALA A 581 23.01 17.03 1.90
C ALA A 581 23.95 18.17 1.54
N THR A 582 23.71 19.34 2.15
CA THR A 582 24.68 20.45 2.12
C THR A 582 25.41 20.45 3.45
N LEU A 583 26.73 20.28 3.41
CA LEU A 583 27.60 20.10 4.58
C LEU A 583 28.70 21.15 4.64
N SER A 584 29.12 21.53 5.84
CA SER A 584 30.35 22.30 6.09
C SER A 584 31.11 21.72 7.27
N VAL A 585 32.39 21.44 7.06
CA VAL A 585 33.31 20.92 8.08
C VAL A 585 34.15 22.09 8.57
N HIS A 586 33.95 22.54 9.82
CA HIS A 586 34.44 23.84 10.29
C HIS A 586 35.91 23.89 10.70
N ASP A 587 36.58 22.75 10.81
CA ASP A 587 37.99 22.65 11.19
C ASP A 587 38.67 21.48 10.48
N GLU A 588 40.00 21.40 10.51
CA GLU A 588 40.73 20.28 9.92
C GLU A 588 40.68 19.05 10.85
N PRO A 589 40.37 17.84 10.31
CA PRO A 589 40.48 16.62 11.09
C PRO A 589 41.90 16.45 11.65
N LYS A 590 42.04 16.25 12.97
CA LYS A 590 43.36 16.11 13.61
C LYS A 590 43.95 14.71 13.50
N GLY A 591 43.11 13.68 13.32
CA GLY A 591 43.52 12.28 13.25
C GLY A 591 43.72 11.76 11.83
N ASP A 592 44.39 10.62 11.69
CA ASP A 592 44.53 9.89 10.42
C ASP A 592 43.23 9.20 10.00
N THR A 593 42.31 9.01 10.94
CA THR A 593 40.99 8.41 10.67
C THR A 593 40.09 9.43 9.98
N PRO A 594 39.58 9.13 8.77
CA PRO A 594 38.60 9.99 8.09
C PRO A 594 37.33 10.14 8.91
N ILE A 595 36.73 11.33 8.91
CA ILE A 595 35.45 11.61 9.55
C ILE A 595 34.32 11.13 8.63
N PRO A 596 33.47 10.17 9.03
CA PRO A 596 32.32 9.75 8.24
C PRO A 596 31.22 10.80 8.31
N LEU A 597 30.87 11.41 7.18
CA LEU A 597 29.98 12.57 7.16
C LEU A 597 28.54 12.21 6.82
N MET A 598 28.36 11.28 5.88
CA MET A 598 27.05 10.84 5.42
C MET A 598 27.11 9.43 4.85
N GLY A 599 26.11 8.60 5.09
CA GLY A 599 26.08 7.24 4.52
C GLY A 599 24.85 6.43 4.89
N ALA A 600 24.77 5.23 4.35
CA ALA A 600 23.75 4.22 4.64
C ALA A 600 24.39 3.03 5.35
N THR A 601 23.83 2.66 6.51
CA THR A 601 24.28 1.54 7.34
C THR A 601 23.37 0.34 7.14
N MET A 602 23.93 -0.86 7.06
CA MET A 602 23.17 -2.11 6.97
C MET A 602 22.75 -2.61 8.36
N ASN A 603 21.69 -3.41 8.43
CA ASN A 603 21.23 -4.04 9.67
C ASN A 603 22.26 -4.99 10.31
N ASP A 604 23.30 -5.44 9.60
CA ASP A 604 24.31 -6.35 10.13
C ASP A 604 25.59 -5.63 10.60
N LYS A 605 25.82 -5.69 11.92
CA LYS A 605 27.10 -5.31 12.56
C LYS A 605 27.56 -3.88 12.24
N ASN A 606 26.62 -2.96 12.03
CA ASN A 606 26.88 -1.55 11.67
C ASN A 606 27.80 -1.41 10.45
N THR A 607 27.70 -2.32 9.48
CA THR A 607 28.51 -2.23 8.26
C THR A 607 27.96 -1.12 7.36
N VAL A 608 28.81 -0.18 6.96
CA VAL A 608 28.45 0.87 6.00
C VAL A 608 28.30 0.27 4.60
N LEU A 609 27.10 0.36 4.03
CA LEU A 609 26.83 -0.04 2.65
C LEU A 609 27.51 0.92 1.68
N LEU A 610 27.20 2.20 1.82
CA LEU A 610 27.68 3.29 0.99
C LEU A 610 27.84 4.53 1.87
N GLY A 611 29.00 5.15 1.88
CA GLY A 611 29.26 6.31 2.72
C GLY A 611 30.31 7.23 2.14
N LEU A 612 30.29 8.46 2.61
CA LEU A 612 31.24 9.50 2.27
C LEU A 612 31.92 9.99 3.54
N SER A 613 33.25 10.10 3.48
CA SER A 613 34.08 10.54 4.59
C SER A 613 35.09 11.58 4.12
N TYR A 614 35.64 12.36 5.06
CA TYR A 614 36.59 13.42 4.80
C TYR A 614 37.80 13.31 5.73
N ASN A 615 39.00 13.40 5.17
CA ASN A 615 40.24 13.21 5.92
C ASN A 615 41.05 14.52 6.11
N LYS A 616 42.11 14.44 6.92
CA LYS A 616 43.01 15.58 7.20
C LYS A 616 43.76 16.12 5.97
N GLU A 617 43.94 15.29 4.92
CA GLU A 617 44.55 15.68 3.64
C GLU A 617 43.56 16.38 2.70
N LYS A 618 42.38 16.75 3.21
CA LYS A 618 41.29 17.37 2.46
C LYS A 618 40.75 16.48 1.34
N LYS A 619 40.79 15.16 1.52
CA LYS A 619 40.26 14.20 0.56
C LYS A 619 38.91 13.66 0.99
N TRP A 620 38.00 13.65 0.04
CA TRP A 620 36.74 12.93 0.10
C TRP A 620 36.97 11.48 -0.26
N GLN A 621 36.52 10.56 0.59
CA GLN A 621 36.69 9.13 0.41
C GLN A 621 35.34 8.43 0.38
N VAL A 622 35.14 7.56 -0.61
CA VAL A 622 33.93 6.72 -0.73
C VAL A 622 34.17 5.38 -0.07
N LEU A 623 33.31 5.07 0.89
CA LEU A 623 33.17 3.76 1.51
C LEU A 623 32.12 2.97 0.71
N CYS A 624 32.52 1.83 0.17
CA CYS A 624 31.64 0.94 -0.58
C CYS A 624 31.74 -0.48 -0.03
N GLY A 625 30.63 -1.01 0.49
CA GLY A 625 30.58 -2.33 1.13
C GLY A 625 31.57 -2.49 2.28
N GLY A 626 31.78 -1.41 3.06
CA GLY A 626 32.76 -1.34 4.14
C GLY A 626 34.22 -1.16 3.72
N LYS A 627 34.53 -1.05 2.42
CA LYS A 627 35.89 -0.82 1.92
C LYS A 627 36.04 0.58 1.35
N THR A 628 37.11 1.27 1.71
CA THR A 628 37.50 2.52 1.02
C THR A 628 37.96 2.17 -0.40
N THR A 629 37.36 2.81 -1.39
CA THR A 629 37.63 2.46 -2.81
C THR A 629 38.27 3.59 -3.59
N LYS A 630 37.86 4.84 -3.36
CA LYS A 630 38.24 5.99 -4.20
C LYS A 630 38.38 7.26 -3.39
N GLU A 631 39.23 8.16 -3.86
CA GLU A 631 39.48 9.47 -3.25
C GLU A 631 39.27 10.60 -4.27
N LEU A 632 38.76 11.75 -3.81
CA LEU A 632 38.75 13.01 -4.54
C LEU A 632 39.38 14.09 -3.65
N ARG A 633 40.42 14.76 -4.14
CA ARG A 633 41.05 15.87 -3.40
C ARG A 633 40.17 17.12 -3.48
N SER A 634 39.91 17.72 -2.33
CA SER A 634 39.34 19.05 -2.18
C SER A 634 40.46 20.07 -1.99
N ASN A 635 40.37 21.19 -2.70
CA ASN A 635 41.27 22.35 -2.49
C ASN A 635 40.63 23.40 -1.58
N SER A 636 39.50 23.10 -0.95
CA SER A 636 38.72 24.05 -0.16
C SER A 636 39.25 24.23 1.26
N GLU A 637 39.07 25.43 1.82
CA GLU A 637 39.39 25.73 3.21
C GLU A 637 38.36 25.14 4.18
N PRO A 638 38.72 24.89 5.46
CA PRO A 638 37.75 24.63 6.51
C PRO A 638 36.63 25.68 6.56
N GLY A 639 35.42 25.22 6.86
CA GLY A 639 34.20 26.00 6.85
C GLY A 639 33.61 26.21 5.44
N THR A 640 34.23 25.70 4.38
CA THR A 640 33.65 25.74 3.03
C THR A 640 32.42 24.84 2.95
N THR A 641 31.38 25.34 2.31
CA THR A 641 30.15 24.59 2.08
C THR A 641 30.27 23.69 0.86
N HIS A 642 29.95 22.42 1.04
CA HIS A 642 29.95 21.39 0.01
C HIS A 642 28.56 20.78 -0.14
N GLN A 643 28.12 20.55 -1.37
CA GLN A 643 26.98 19.66 -1.61
C GLN A 643 27.52 18.25 -1.78
N VAL A 644 26.95 17.29 -1.07
CA VAL A 644 27.32 15.89 -1.18
C VAL A 644 26.10 15.06 -1.52
N ALA A 645 26.30 14.01 -2.31
CA ALA A 645 25.25 13.05 -2.61
C ALA A 645 25.79 11.62 -2.60
N ILE A 646 24.96 10.68 -2.17
CA ILE A 646 25.18 9.25 -2.39
C ILE A 646 23.96 8.69 -3.12
N VAL A 647 24.20 7.79 -4.08
CA VAL A 647 23.18 7.22 -4.95
C VAL A 647 23.33 5.71 -4.95
N LEU A 648 22.24 5.00 -4.66
CA LEU A 648 22.12 3.57 -4.88
C LEU A 648 21.19 3.32 -6.07
N ARG A 649 21.64 2.50 -7.00
CA ARG A 649 20.90 2.09 -8.20
C ARG A 649 20.75 0.57 -8.22
N ASN A 650 19.51 0.13 -8.39
CA ASN A 650 19.08 -1.27 -8.54
C ASN A 650 19.57 -2.20 -7.42
N GLY A 651 19.81 -1.70 -6.21
CA GLY A 651 20.29 -2.47 -5.06
C GLY A 651 21.77 -2.87 -5.12
N GLU A 652 22.44 -2.62 -6.25
CA GLU A 652 23.73 -3.23 -6.59
C GLU A 652 24.81 -2.21 -6.97
N GLN A 653 24.46 -0.96 -7.31
CA GLN A 653 25.42 0.04 -7.78
C GLN A 653 25.42 1.29 -6.91
N GLY A 654 26.53 1.54 -6.22
CA GLY A 654 26.74 2.74 -5.40
C GLY A 654 27.58 3.81 -6.12
N SER A 655 27.23 5.07 -5.95
CA SER A 655 28.06 6.21 -6.35
C SER A 655 27.95 7.37 -5.35
N ALA A 656 28.97 8.22 -5.33
CA ALA A 656 28.99 9.40 -4.47
C ALA A 656 29.49 10.62 -5.23
N TYR A 657 29.04 11.80 -4.81
CA TYR A 657 29.30 13.07 -5.46
C TYR A 657 29.66 14.12 -4.41
N VAL A 658 30.56 15.02 -4.82
CA VAL A 658 30.94 16.22 -4.07
C VAL A 658 30.91 17.38 -5.06
N ASP A 659 30.15 18.42 -4.74
CA ASP A 659 29.98 19.61 -5.56
C ASP A 659 29.62 19.32 -7.02
N GLY A 660 28.71 18.37 -7.23
CA GLY A 660 28.25 17.93 -8.56
C GLY A 660 29.26 17.07 -9.32
N GLN A 661 30.44 16.81 -8.76
CA GLN A 661 31.46 15.93 -9.36
C GLN A 661 31.42 14.55 -8.70
N ARG A 662 31.47 13.50 -9.52
CA ARG A 662 31.53 12.13 -9.02
C ARG A 662 32.88 11.86 -8.35
N VAL A 663 32.88 11.20 -7.19
CA VAL A 663 34.10 10.77 -6.50
C VAL A 663 34.62 9.49 -7.15
N GLY A 664 35.40 9.67 -8.21
CA GLY A 664 36.03 8.62 -9.01
C GLY A 664 35.19 8.11 -10.19
N ASP A 665 35.83 7.40 -11.11
CA ASP A 665 35.33 7.28 -12.50
C ASP A 665 34.23 6.23 -12.73
N ALA A 666 34.01 5.32 -11.78
CA ALA A 666 33.08 4.19 -11.92
C ALA A 666 32.24 3.99 -10.67
N SER A 667 30.98 3.56 -10.84
CA SER A 667 30.14 3.08 -9.74
C SER A 667 30.78 1.87 -9.09
N CYS A 668 30.56 1.69 -7.79
CA CYS A 668 31.03 0.53 -7.08
C CYS A 668 29.93 -0.55 -7.01
N GLU A 669 30.32 -1.81 -7.16
CA GLU A 669 29.40 -2.95 -7.06
C GLU A 669 29.19 -3.32 -5.58
N LEU A 670 27.93 -3.38 -5.18
CA LEU A 670 27.46 -3.70 -3.85
C LEU A 670 26.78 -5.07 -3.89
N LYS A 671 26.99 -5.88 -2.84
CA LYS A 671 26.21 -7.11 -2.67
C LYS A 671 24.80 -6.73 -2.24
N ASN A 672 23.80 -7.24 -2.96
CA ASN A 672 22.38 -6.94 -2.82
C ASN A 672 21.94 -6.55 -1.40
N ALA A 673 21.62 -5.26 -1.25
CA ALA A 673 21.14 -4.68 -0.01
C ALA A 673 19.85 -5.36 0.48
N ASP A 674 18.99 -5.80 -0.44
CA ASP A 674 17.70 -6.46 -0.14
C ASP A 674 17.79 -7.65 0.83
N SER A 675 18.90 -8.39 0.81
CA SER A 675 19.05 -9.58 1.66
C SER A 675 19.20 -9.26 3.15
N LYS A 676 19.73 -8.08 3.48
CA LYS A 676 20.02 -7.66 4.87
C LYS A 676 19.26 -6.41 5.27
N GLY A 677 18.96 -5.55 4.31
CA GLY A 677 18.31 -4.27 4.48
C GLY A 677 19.22 -3.18 5.07
N ILE A 678 18.93 -1.95 4.71
CA ILE A 678 19.48 -0.73 5.32
C ILE A 678 18.78 -0.50 6.66
N SER A 679 19.55 -0.25 7.72
CA SER A 679 19.03 0.11 9.03
C SER A 679 18.62 1.57 9.09
N HIS A 680 19.53 2.46 8.70
CA HIS A 680 19.37 3.91 8.77
C HIS A 680 20.40 4.61 7.86
N PHE A 681 20.13 5.86 7.52
CA PHE A 681 21.15 6.81 7.07
C PHE A 681 21.79 7.51 8.26
N TYR A 682 23.07 7.87 8.16
CA TYR A 682 23.74 8.72 9.16
C TYR A 682 24.17 10.04 8.52
N ILE A 683 24.13 11.14 9.29
CA ILE A 683 24.54 12.50 8.89
C ILE A 683 25.30 13.18 10.05
N GLY A 684 26.46 13.78 9.79
CA GLY A 684 27.14 14.69 10.72
C GLY A 684 28.43 14.19 11.37
N GLY A 685 28.69 12.87 11.43
CA GLY A 685 29.90 12.30 12.06
C GLY A 685 29.65 10.97 12.78
N ASP A 686 30.03 9.82 12.20
CA ASP A 686 29.75 8.50 12.83
C ASP A 686 30.40 8.29 14.21
N GLY A 687 29.63 7.68 15.12
CA GLY A 687 29.95 7.41 16.51
C GLY A 687 31.15 6.49 16.78
N GLY A 688 31.69 5.84 15.74
CA GLY A 688 32.97 5.13 15.86
C GLY A 688 34.13 6.02 16.34
N SER A 689 34.01 7.35 16.17
CA SER A 689 35.02 8.33 16.58
C SER A 689 34.73 8.96 17.95
N ALA A 690 33.61 8.63 18.59
CA ALA A 690 32.95 9.32 19.72
C ALA A 690 33.74 9.43 21.05
N GLY A 691 35.03 9.11 21.06
CA GLY A 691 35.91 9.24 22.23
C GLY A 691 36.97 10.35 22.14
N ARG A 692 37.14 11.02 20.99
CA ARG A 692 38.20 12.02 20.87
C ARG A 692 37.64 13.40 21.25
N LYS A 693 38.21 14.02 22.29
CA LYS A 693 37.87 15.38 22.80
C LYS A 693 37.98 16.52 21.78
N GLU A 694 38.31 16.22 20.53
CA GLU A 694 38.66 17.17 19.48
C GLU A 694 37.76 17.03 18.25
N ASP A 695 36.50 16.63 18.45
CA ASP A 695 35.56 16.46 17.35
C ASP A 695 35.31 17.77 16.61
N VAL A 696 35.67 17.76 15.34
CA VAL A 696 35.48 18.84 14.36
C VAL A 696 33.98 19.07 14.18
N PRO A 697 33.48 20.31 14.33
CA PRO A 697 32.06 20.58 14.09
C PRO A 697 31.69 20.43 12.63
N VAL A 698 30.55 19.78 12.37
CA VAL A 698 29.98 19.59 11.04
C VAL A 698 28.57 20.16 11.03
N THR A 699 28.30 21.12 10.15
CA THR A 699 26.92 21.60 9.94
C THR A 699 26.32 20.90 8.73
N ALA A 700 25.09 20.42 8.87
CA ALA A 700 24.28 19.89 7.80
C ALA A 700 23.00 20.70 7.62
N THR A 701 22.65 21.00 6.37
CA THR A 701 21.41 21.67 5.96
C THR A 701 20.88 21.01 4.68
N ASN A 702 19.58 21.18 4.42
CA ASN A 702 18.89 20.71 3.23
C ASN A 702 19.21 19.24 2.90
N VAL A 703 18.88 18.34 3.83
CA VAL A 703 19.04 16.91 3.61
C VAL A 703 17.81 16.41 2.85
N LEU A 704 17.99 15.96 1.61
CA LEU A 704 16.93 15.51 0.71
C LEU A 704 17.07 14.01 0.47
N LEU A 705 15.98 13.26 0.67
CA LEU A 705 15.92 11.84 0.39
C LEU A 705 14.98 11.56 -0.79
N TYR A 706 15.52 10.99 -1.86
CA TYR A 706 14.77 10.59 -3.04
C TYR A 706 14.61 9.07 -3.10
N ASN A 707 13.45 8.60 -3.57
CA ASN A 707 13.16 7.19 -3.86
C ASN A 707 13.64 6.70 -5.24
N ARG A 708 14.43 7.51 -5.91
CA ARG A 708 15.00 7.21 -7.22
C ARG A 708 16.47 7.63 -7.32
N PRO A 709 17.25 7.03 -8.23
CA PRO A 709 18.59 7.47 -8.50
C PRO A 709 18.56 8.73 -9.37
N LEU A 710 19.09 9.84 -8.85
CA LEU A 710 19.30 11.05 -9.65
C LEU A 710 20.45 10.85 -10.63
N ASP A 711 20.37 11.52 -11.79
CA ASP A 711 21.46 11.54 -12.76
C ASP A 711 22.50 12.65 -12.47
N ASP A 712 23.64 12.59 -13.18
CA ASP A 712 24.73 13.55 -13.00
C ASP A 712 24.29 15.00 -13.27
N ASN A 713 23.32 15.22 -14.16
CA ASN A 713 22.80 16.56 -14.47
C ASN A 713 21.93 17.08 -13.33
N GLU A 714 21.01 16.27 -12.82
CA GLU A 714 20.16 16.61 -11.68
C GLU A 714 21.00 16.96 -10.44
N ILE A 715 22.03 16.17 -10.14
CA ILE A 715 22.94 16.42 -9.01
C ILE A 715 23.73 17.73 -9.20
N ARG A 716 24.22 18.00 -10.42
CA ARG A 716 24.92 19.25 -10.75
C ARG A 716 24.00 20.47 -10.60
N VAL A 717 22.74 20.34 -11.01
CA VAL A 717 21.72 21.38 -10.90
C VAL A 717 21.42 21.67 -9.42
N LEU A 718 21.26 20.66 -8.58
CA LEU A 718 21.11 20.84 -7.13
C LEU A 718 22.34 21.54 -6.52
N ASN A 719 23.55 21.19 -6.97
CA ASN A 719 24.78 21.79 -6.45
C ASN A 719 24.90 23.27 -6.83
N ALA A 720 24.55 23.63 -8.06
CA ALA A 720 24.64 25.01 -8.55
C ALA A 720 23.79 25.99 -7.71
N ASN A 721 22.78 25.48 -7.01
CA ASN A 721 21.86 26.26 -6.18
C ASN A 721 22.04 26.01 -4.67
N LYS A 722 23.16 25.42 -4.25
CA LYS A 722 23.43 25.17 -2.82
C LYS A 722 23.47 26.48 -2.03
N ILE A 723 22.90 26.46 -0.83
CA ILE A 723 22.91 27.59 0.10
C ILE A 723 24.23 27.56 0.89
N SER A 724 24.91 28.70 1.00
CA SER A 724 26.14 28.82 1.77
C SER A 724 25.89 28.74 3.28
N ILE A 725 26.58 27.84 3.95
CA ILE A 725 26.61 27.75 5.42
C ILE A 725 27.64 28.77 5.94
N PRO A 726 27.26 29.67 6.87
CA PRO A 726 28.18 30.61 7.48
C PRO A 726 29.34 29.91 8.21
N LYS A 727 30.55 30.47 8.15
CA LYS A 727 31.69 30.01 8.96
C LYS A 727 31.38 30.23 10.45
N LEU A 728 31.62 29.23 11.29
CA LEU A 728 31.40 29.34 12.72
C LEU A 728 32.52 30.18 13.37
N THR A 729 32.22 31.41 13.80
CA THR A 729 33.22 32.34 14.36
C THR A 729 33.64 32.02 15.79
N ASP A 730 32.78 31.37 16.59
CA ASP A 730 33.02 31.08 18.01
C ASP A 730 32.95 29.56 18.31
N LEU A 731 33.96 28.81 17.89
CA LEU A 731 34.09 27.37 18.19
C LEU A 731 34.14 27.06 19.71
N LYS A 732 34.36 28.06 20.57
CA LYS A 732 34.57 27.91 22.02
C LYS A 732 33.29 28.00 22.87
N THR A 733 32.20 28.59 22.39
CA THR A 733 31.13 29.08 23.31
C THR A 733 29.78 28.36 23.22
N VAL A 734 29.59 27.41 22.30
CA VAL A 734 28.22 26.89 21.99
C VAL A 734 27.81 25.64 22.79
N ALA A 735 28.35 25.42 23.99
CA ALA A 735 27.98 24.24 24.79
C ALA A 735 26.66 24.38 25.59
N ALA A 736 26.01 25.55 25.63
CA ALA A 736 24.82 25.76 26.45
C ALA A 736 23.78 26.61 25.73
N GLY A 737 22.72 25.98 25.20
CA GLY A 737 21.62 26.72 24.58
C GLY A 737 20.60 25.83 23.90
N ALA A 738 19.84 25.05 24.67
CA ALA A 738 18.65 24.35 24.19
C ALA A 738 17.41 24.93 24.89
N THR A 739 16.85 26.01 24.36
CA THR A 739 15.49 26.48 24.71
C THR A 739 14.81 27.08 23.47
N GLY A 740 14.75 26.31 22.39
CA GLY A 740 13.86 26.61 21.27
C GLY A 740 12.51 25.97 21.54
N VAL A 741 11.57 26.70 22.15
CA VAL A 741 10.17 26.28 22.27
C VAL A 741 9.52 26.47 20.90
N GLY A 742 9.80 25.53 19.99
CA GLY A 742 8.99 25.36 18.79
C GLY A 742 7.75 24.58 19.17
N THR A 743 6.58 25.18 19.03
CA THR A 743 5.26 24.55 19.17
C THR A 743 5.04 23.53 18.04
N ALA A 744 5.79 22.44 18.06
CA ALA A 744 5.52 21.28 17.24
C ALA A 744 4.28 20.59 17.81
N ARG A 745 3.15 20.71 17.10
CA ARG A 745 2.01 19.80 17.31
C ARG A 745 2.55 18.39 17.13
N HIS A 746 2.55 17.64 18.22
CA HIS A 746 3.13 16.31 18.32
C HIS A 746 2.31 15.34 17.44
N PHE A 747 2.64 15.26 16.15
CA PHE A 747 2.21 14.20 15.27
C PHE A 747 3.33 13.17 15.24
N GLY A 748 3.18 12.12 16.03
CA GLY A 748 4.20 11.09 16.13
C GLY A 748 3.71 9.95 16.98
N ALA A 749 3.04 8.99 16.35
CA ALA A 749 2.95 7.63 16.86
C ALA A 749 4.32 6.95 16.64
N ASN A 750 5.35 7.43 17.34
CA ASN A 750 6.61 6.70 17.42
C ASN A 750 6.37 5.50 18.34
N GLY A 751 6.30 4.31 17.74
CA GLY A 751 6.53 3.06 18.44
C GLY A 751 7.98 3.02 18.92
N ASP A 752 8.28 3.73 20.02
CA ASP A 752 9.60 3.77 20.64
C ASP A 752 9.94 2.38 21.21
N GLY A 753 10.56 1.57 20.36
CA GLY A 753 11.40 0.46 20.75
C GLY A 753 12.74 0.97 21.27
N SER A 754 12.73 1.66 22.41
CA SER A 754 13.96 1.84 23.19
C SER A 754 13.90 0.88 24.38
N ALA A 755 14.68 -0.20 24.26
CA ALA A 755 15.00 -1.05 25.39
C ALA A 755 15.78 -0.20 26.41
N VAL A 756 15.05 0.44 27.32
CA VAL A 756 15.64 1.05 28.50
C VAL A 756 16.13 -0.11 29.37
N CYS A 757 17.42 -0.44 29.23
CA CYS A 757 18.19 -1.21 30.20
C CYS A 757 18.30 -0.40 31.50
N GLY A 758 17.19 -0.30 32.24
CA GLY A 758 17.14 0.23 33.59
C GLY A 758 17.32 -0.91 34.58
N GLY A 759 18.57 -1.27 34.88
CA GLY A 759 18.89 -2.01 36.08
C GLY A 759 18.51 -1.15 37.29
N GLY A 760 17.40 -1.49 37.95
CA GLY A 760 16.92 -0.82 39.15
C GLY A 760 16.33 -1.86 40.07
N LEU A 761 17.16 -2.29 41.03
CA LEU A 761 16.87 -3.26 42.07
C LEU A 761 15.48 -3.05 42.70
N LEU A 762 14.75 -4.16 42.82
CA LEU A 762 13.67 -4.38 43.79
C LEU A 762 14.06 -3.82 45.18
N PRO A 763 13.19 -3.04 45.81
CA PRO A 763 12.94 -3.20 47.23
C PRO A 763 11.45 -3.42 47.40
N LEU A 764 11.06 -4.69 47.25
CA LEU A 764 9.76 -5.20 47.64
C LEU A 764 9.82 -5.38 49.17
N PHE A 765 9.68 -4.29 49.92
CA PHE A 765 9.59 -4.34 51.37
C PHE A 765 8.52 -3.38 51.89
N LEU A 766 7.67 -3.97 52.73
CA LEU A 766 6.81 -3.33 53.74
C LEU A 766 5.42 -2.87 53.27
N LEU A 767 4.63 -3.83 52.78
CA LEU A 767 3.23 -3.93 53.17
C LEU A 767 3.18 -4.49 54.59
N LEU A 768 3.01 -3.64 55.62
CA LEU A 768 2.45 -3.93 56.95
C LEU A 768 2.70 -2.74 57.89
N GLY A 769 1.62 -2.16 58.41
CA GLY A 769 1.64 -1.05 59.35
C GLY A 769 0.53 -0.05 59.00
N LEU A 770 -0.73 -0.42 59.20
CA LEU A 770 -1.52 0.03 60.37
C LEU A 770 -1.70 1.55 60.38
N TRP A 771 -2.96 1.98 60.34
CA TRP A 771 -3.62 3.17 60.90
C TRP A 771 -4.98 3.21 60.17
N GLY A 772 -6.14 2.90 60.74
CA GLY A 772 -6.60 3.07 62.10
C GLY A 772 -7.54 4.28 62.16
N ILE A 773 -8.76 4.05 62.67
CA ILE A 773 -9.79 5.03 63.10
C ILE A 773 -10.75 5.46 61.98
N ALA A 774 -11.92 4.84 61.81
CA ALA A 774 -13.15 4.84 62.64
C ALA A 774 -14.09 6.03 62.36
N ALA A 775 -15.30 5.66 61.90
CA ALA A 775 -16.59 6.34 62.05
C ALA A 775 -16.73 7.81 61.55
N SER A 776 -17.11 7.95 60.29
CA SER A 776 -18.30 8.71 59.84
C SER A 776 -18.78 8.17 58.50
#